data_AF-A0A972QPL4-F1
#
_entry.id   AF-A0A972QPL4-F1
#
_cell.length_a   1.000
_cell.length_b   1.000
_cell.length_c   1.000
_cell.angle_alpha   90.00
_cell.angle_beta   90.00
_cell.angle_gamma   90.00
#
_symmetry.space_group_name_H-M   'P 1'
#
loop_
_entity.id
_entity.type
_entity.pdbx_description
1 polymer ?
#
loop_
_entity_poly.entity_id
_entity_poly.type
_entity_poly.pdbx_seq_one_letter_code
_entity_poly.pdbx_strand_id
1 'polypeptide(L)'
;MQQIDLFERLEVANAQIDVWIDEEEYDEVIRSCEINLELKVDEKKKQTLQKTFESAFSHESCTDKNDDEWRSILHLNHLSRPISAICNIPQKGNRIELVSSDYDAWSHFFWAKLIRARIQQKGTDCYFRRLDQVVAYLERHCPPILSVKQTDNDEYQSTLLSNLLAVIYLLEMAASGEGVDQRSFADRARRIIKDKIKDKPICDFYDLLARYNIGLGYFHERGYRNAVLEFNWIIRALGNIWDKDGNFNVCSGTSGSFADKRVGRKLLYQPAVHYRAEIQLKLQLAYHAFVTLYKFFTAPFDSDYKEVKKYLIHAESYQQMNKQDEAWKAIKKACDLSLKVDLGDRSQVTIPHALDGEKFENIGVQIQSLLAASYLSYLKEQGKRKDEICKVDLNAYLNDLNRFFDEYKQSTKHKKSERAGYLQQLSEYLAWLVKKIKDTIEEGNERDKSKEDVVKEAAKSVYTANELDLLEDEYQDNKYPCPCEEKGIDLRRLSQEHYDAFSKNMRAFFRETKDESTSQNKKKFLDRLKKLEEKARNNLAWRIRDLYLDDMERQPRKWCCLERLPNRNNAFSGLLKCVNSSPNGNSDQLLARDYEKIMDHWDEHFLEHMRDPSFHEPRCRAIHFLGLQRWNSTSPAQGRSLGGGYLVYHTDQKGAVDLGVAIDPGFDFVRNLFHVGFSLADIDVVLLSHAHVDHVRDFESMVTLLLELRKRTKHTDKEIRRKLHAIMTLGVYRRLEYLFERPGLREFVEPYILDIEKEIDPEILDKSKFEFIQEEDLSDKSDKTEPSKKPKRVRFVPVLPGEKGEESSRDSRIHLTIAPTKSYHNDFSEYSDSFGFMIRINDLALKQESGYTFGYTGDTSWNDDIMKQYAGCDSLLVHIGSLIDREKCDRKKFSYYENGGEKCFELIRGKNHPYLMGMLHFLTEIFKTKRKNKKPLILMSEFGEEMRGGIRLDFVGRLKKTYDDTLDILPVDIGLDVLLACHSSNECKDRSTSNGTNANPKVWCVQCKHFVALDDAAFIPYGHDEALFCVCKICKKATPVNVLQEGLCALYEVGRRLQIH
;
A
#
# COMPACT_ATOMS: atom_id res chain seq x y z
N MET A 1 -34.68 -38.46 12.60
CA MET A 1 -35.09 -37.20 13.26
C MET A 1 -34.24 -36.85 14.49
N GLN A 2 -34.35 -37.53 15.64
CA GLN A 2 -33.64 -37.12 16.88
C GLN A 2 -32.11 -36.93 16.71
N GLN A 3 -31.44 -37.83 15.97
CA GLN A 3 -30.00 -37.70 15.66
C GLN A 3 -29.65 -36.44 14.83
N ILE A 4 -30.59 -35.93 14.01
CA ILE A 4 -30.39 -34.74 13.17
C ILE A 4 -30.54 -33.47 14.00
N ASP A 5 -31.57 -33.38 14.86
CA ASP A 5 -31.72 -32.26 15.83
C ASP A 5 -30.49 -32.14 16.73
N LEU A 6 -30.01 -33.27 17.27
CA LEU A 6 -28.80 -33.30 18.07
C LEU A 6 -27.56 -32.91 17.26
N PHE A 7 -27.42 -33.37 16.01
CA PHE A 7 -26.32 -32.94 15.14
C PHE A 7 -26.34 -31.42 14.90
N GLU A 8 -27.48 -30.84 14.49
CA GLU A 8 -27.59 -29.39 14.26
C GLU A 8 -27.25 -28.58 15.52
N ARG A 9 -27.66 -29.05 16.72
CA ARG A 9 -27.34 -28.41 18.00
C ARG A 9 -25.83 -28.46 18.33
N LEU A 10 -25.15 -29.58 18.03
CA LEU A 10 -23.70 -29.71 18.19
C LEU A 10 -22.91 -28.92 17.14
N GLU A 11 -23.44 -28.80 15.93
CA GLU A 11 -22.87 -28.03 14.83
C GLU A 11 -22.89 -26.52 15.12
N VAL A 12 -23.98 -26.01 15.71
CA VAL A 12 -24.07 -24.64 16.23
C VAL A 12 -23.14 -24.45 17.45
N ALA A 13 -23.00 -25.46 18.32
CA ALA A 13 -22.02 -25.43 19.41
C ALA A 13 -20.58 -25.26 18.87
N ASN A 14 -20.21 -26.05 17.87
CA ASN A 14 -18.93 -25.95 17.16
C ASN A 14 -18.69 -24.52 16.62
N ALA A 15 -19.66 -23.96 15.89
CA ALA A 15 -19.52 -22.64 15.28
C ALA A 15 -19.39 -21.52 16.33
N GLN A 16 -20.12 -21.60 17.45
CA GLN A 16 -20.03 -20.64 18.53
C GLN A 16 -18.71 -20.77 19.34
N ILE A 17 -18.17 -21.99 19.48
CA ILE A 17 -16.85 -22.20 20.10
C ILE A 17 -15.73 -21.66 19.22
N ASP A 18 -15.79 -21.84 17.89
CA ASP A 18 -14.82 -21.22 16.99
C ASP A 18 -14.86 -19.69 17.07
N VAL A 19 -16.05 -19.09 17.16
CA VAL A 19 -16.19 -17.65 17.43
C VAL A 19 -15.55 -17.24 18.76
N TRP A 20 -15.77 -17.98 19.85
CA TRP A 20 -15.14 -17.67 21.15
C TRP A 20 -13.62 -17.79 21.12
N ILE A 21 -13.07 -18.73 20.35
CA ILE A 21 -11.63 -18.85 20.13
C ILE A 21 -11.11 -17.66 19.30
N ASP A 22 -11.77 -17.34 18.18
CA ASP A 22 -11.42 -16.22 17.28
C ASP A 22 -11.74 -14.82 17.86
N GLU A 23 -12.39 -14.74 19.02
CA GLU A 23 -12.68 -13.50 19.79
C GLU A 23 -11.95 -13.49 21.15
N GLU A 24 -11.02 -14.43 21.40
CA GLU A 24 -10.23 -14.58 22.63
C GLU A 24 -11.08 -14.72 23.92
N GLU A 25 -12.35 -15.11 23.79
CA GLU A 25 -13.27 -15.43 24.89
C GLU A 25 -13.05 -16.85 25.42
N TYR A 26 -11.78 -17.20 25.68
CA TYR A 26 -11.35 -18.54 26.09
C TYR A 26 -12.10 -19.07 27.31
N ASP A 27 -12.50 -18.20 28.24
CA ASP A 27 -13.27 -18.59 29.44
C ASP A 27 -14.71 -18.99 29.11
N GLU A 28 -15.30 -18.56 27.99
CA GLU A 28 -16.57 -19.12 27.49
C GLU A 28 -16.35 -20.51 26.86
N VAL A 29 -15.20 -20.74 26.21
CA VAL A 29 -14.81 -22.09 25.75
C VAL A 29 -14.61 -23.02 26.94
N ILE A 30 -13.96 -22.54 28.01
CA ILE A 30 -13.71 -23.31 29.23
C ILE A 30 -15.01 -23.57 30.02
N ARG A 31 -15.93 -22.58 30.12
CA ARG A 31 -17.24 -22.74 30.79
C ARG A 31 -18.28 -23.50 29.98
N SER A 32 -18.15 -23.54 28.65
CA SER A 32 -18.99 -24.41 27.81
C SER A 32 -18.46 -25.83 27.79
N CYS A 33 -17.19 -26.07 27.42
CA CYS A 33 -16.54 -27.38 27.49
C CYS A 33 -16.16 -27.79 28.94
N GLU A 34 -16.72 -27.13 29.96
CA GLU A 34 -16.44 -27.38 31.36
C GLU A 34 -16.84 -28.82 31.72
N ILE A 35 -16.00 -29.50 32.50
CA ILE A 35 -16.09 -30.95 32.72
C ILE A 35 -17.20 -31.26 33.75
N ASN A 36 -18.44 -30.95 33.38
CA ASN A 36 -19.67 -31.32 34.06
C ASN A 36 -19.96 -32.82 33.85
N LEU A 37 -19.04 -33.66 34.31
CA LEU A 37 -19.28 -35.08 34.55
C LEU A 37 -20.32 -35.23 35.69
N GLU A 38 -21.59 -35.05 35.32
CA GLU A 38 -22.79 -35.44 36.09
C GLU A 38 -23.28 -36.84 35.71
N LEU A 39 -22.85 -37.36 34.56
CA LEU A 39 -22.95 -38.80 34.29
C LEU A 39 -22.08 -39.56 35.30
N LYS A 40 -22.54 -40.78 35.63
CA LYS A 40 -22.15 -41.62 36.80
C LYS A 40 -20.70 -42.14 36.76
N VAL A 41 -19.74 -41.24 36.65
CA VAL A 41 -18.31 -41.49 36.71
C VAL A 41 -17.84 -41.28 38.16
N ASP A 42 -16.89 -42.10 38.59
CA ASP A 42 -16.18 -41.92 39.86
C ASP A 42 -15.55 -40.51 39.91
N GLU A 43 -16.00 -39.67 40.85
CA GLU A 43 -15.53 -38.29 41.05
C GLU A 43 -13.99 -38.21 41.19
N LYS A 44 -13.35 -39.26 41.70
CA LYS A 44 -11.89 -39.36 41.75
C LYS A 44 -11.25 -39.32 40.36
N LYS A 45 -11.91 -39.85 39.33
CA LYS A 45 -11.45 -39.81 37.93
C LYS A 45 -11.65 -38.42 37.31
N LYS A 46 -12.77 -37.74 37.60
CA LYS A 46 -13.02 -36.35 37.19
C LYS A 46 -11.92 -35.43 37.72
N GLN A 47 -11.68 -35.48 39.02
CA GLN A 47 -10.61 -34.73 39.69
C GLN A 47 -9.21 -35.09 39.15
N THR A 48 -8.95 -36.36 38.82
CA THR A 48 -7.68 -36.76 38.21
C THR A 48 -7.52 -36.17 36.81
N LEU A 49 -8.51 -36.30 35.92
CA LEU A 49 -8.47 -35.77 34.55
C LEU A 49 -8.33 -34.24 34.55
N GLN A 50 -9.14 -33.55 35.35
CA GLN A 50 -9.06 -32.10 35.49
C GLN A 50 -7.67 -31.68 36.00
N LYS A 51 -7.14 -32.33 37.05
CA LYS A 51 -5.80 -32.04 37.56
C LYS A 51 -4.70 -32.30 36.52
N THR A 52 -4.78 -33.39 35.74
CA THR A 52 -3.80 -33.65 34.66
C THR A 52 -3.86 -32.59 33.56
N PHE A 53 -5.05 -32.13 33.19
CA PHE A 53 -5.25 -31.07 32.21
C PHE A 53 -4.74 -29.70 32.72
N GLU A 54 -5.12 -29.31 33.93
CA GLU A 54 -4.61 -28.11 34.60
C GLU A 54 -3.09 -28.16 34.78
N SER A 55 -2.54 -29.34 35.09
CA SER A 55 -1.09 -29.52 35.22
C SER A 55 -0.37 -29.41 33.87
N ALA A 56 -0.91 -29.98 32.79
CA ALA A 56 -0.35 -29.83 31.44
C ALA A 56 -0.27 -28.36 30.98
N PHE A 57 -1.18 -27.50 31.45
CA PHE A 57 -1.19 -26.05 31.20
C PHE A 57 -0.70 -25.19 32.39
N SER A 58 -0.12 -25.80 33.44
CA SER A 58 0.21 -25.08 34.69
C SER A 58 1.36 -24.09 34.55
N HIS A 59 2.36 -24.40 33.72
CA HIS A 59 3.47 -23.50 33.45
C HIS A 59 3.02 -22.38 32.50
N GLU A 60 3.45 -21.14 32.75
CA GLU A 60 3.07 -19.98 31.94
C GLU A 60 3.52 -20.12 30.48
N SER A 61 4.81 -20.42 30.25
CA SER A 61 5.41 -20.25 28.92
C SER A 61 6.00 -21.48 28.20
N CYS A 62 6.10 -22.68 28.81
CA CYS A 62 6.62 -23.89 28.17
C CYS A 62 5.97 -25.19 28.66
N THR A 63 5.74 -26.13 27.74
CA THR A 63 5.13 -27.45 27.98
C THR A 63 6.11 -28.50 28.48
N ASP A 64 7.40 -28.36 28.18
CA ASP A 64 8.37 -29.47 28.25
C ASP A 64 8.72 -29.88 29.69
N LYS A 65 8.35 -29.05 30.68
CA LYS A 65 8.44 -29.37 32.12
C LYS A 65 7.29 -30.27 32.61
N ASN A 66 6.20 -30.35 31.83
CA ASN A 66 4.99 -31.13 32.09
C ASN A 66 4.68 -32.06 30.90
N ASP A 67 5.71 -32.57 30.21
CA ASP A 67 5.55 -33.30 28.95
C ASP A 67 4.83 -34.66 29.12
N ASP A 68 4.91 -35.27 30.30
CA ASP A 68 4.20 -36.53 30.60
C ASP A 68 2.71 -36.28 30.91
N GLU A 69 2.34 -35.17 31.55
CA GLU A 69 0.95 -34.70 31.63
C GLU A 69 0.41 -34.31 30.26
N TRP A 70 1.23 -33.64 29.43
CA TRP A 70 0.88 -33.29 28.06
C TRP A 70 0.60 -34.52 27.18
N ARG A 71 1.48 -35.54 27.25
CA ARG A 71 1.22 -36.84 26.62
C ARG A 71 -0.04 -37.47 27.18
N SER A 72 -0.24 -37.42 28.50
CA SER A 72 -1.40 -38.03 29.16
C SER A 72 -2.72 -37.49 28.60
N ILE A 73 -2.88 -36.18 28.38
CA ILE A 73 -4.11 -35.61 27.80
C ILE A 73 -4.36 -35.96 26.33
N LEU A 74 -3.34 -36.42 25.58
CA LEU A 74 -3.41 -36.85 24.17
C LEU A 74 -3.39 -38.38 23.99
N HIS A 75 -3.34 -39.14 25.10
CA HIS A 75 -3.34 -40.61 25.14
C HIS A 75 -4.49 -41.20 25.99
N LEU A 76 -5.55 -40.42 26.26
CA LEU A 76 -6.70 -40.75 27.14
C LEU A 76 -7.61 -41.92 26.69
N ASN A 77 -7.15 -42.86 25.86
CA ASN A 77 -7.91 -44.01 25.34
C ASN A 77 -8.47 -44.96 26.44
N HIS A 78 -8.02 -44.81 27.68
CA HIS A 78 -8.40 -45.67 28.81
C HIS A 78 -9.18 -44.96 29.93
N LEU A 79 -9.42 -43.65 29.81
CA LEU A 79 -10.29 -42.91 30.73
C LEU A 79 -11.65 -42.66 30.04
N SER A 80 -12.71 -43.12 30.69
CA SER A 80 -14.07 -43.15 30.16
C SER A 80 -14.59 -41.77 29.76
N ARG A 81 -14.79 -41.54 28.45
CA ARG A 81 -15.47 -40.41 27.82
C ARG A 81 -15.16 -39.03 28.46
N PRO A 82 -14.07 -38.35 28.07
CA PRO A 82 -13.63 -37.12 28.72
C PRO A 82 -14.67 -35.98 28.72
N ILE A 83 -15.54 -35.93 27.70
CA ILE A 83 -16.67 -35.00 27.61
C ILE A 83 -17.95 -35.81 27.33
N SER A 84 -18.65 -36.25 28.38
CA SER A 84 -19.91 -37.00 28.24
C SER A 84 -21.19 -36.22 28.58
N ALA A 85 -21.08 -35.05 29.20
CA ALA A 85 -22.13 -34.02 29.19
C ALA A 85 -21.59 -32.77 28.47
N ILE A 86 -22.48 -31.93 27.95
CA ILE A 86 -22.19 -31.07 26.80
C ILE A 86 -22.14 -29.58 27.18
N CYS A 87 -21.40 -28.83 26.38
CA CYS A 87 -21.52 -27.39 26.13
C CYS A 87 -22.86 -26.77 26.56
N ASN A 88 -22.84 -26.10 27.71
CA ASN A 88 -23.87 -25.15 28.12
C ASN A 88 -23.76 -23.89 27.25
N ILE A 89 -24.34 -23.91 26.04
CA ILE A 89 -24.44 -22.70 25.20
C ILE A 89 -25.49 -21.78 25.83
N PRO A 90 -25.18 -20.50 26.14
CA PRO A 90 -26.15 -19.60 26.79
C PRO A 90 -27.40 -19.30 25.94
N GLN A 91 -27.32 -19.41 24.62
CA GLN A 91 -28.43 -19.07 23.73
C GLN A 91 -29.58 -20.10 23.83
N LYS A 92 -30.74 -19.62 24.29
CA LYS A 92 -32.03 -20.34 24.42
C LYS A 92 -32.09 -21.47 25.46
N GLY A 93 -31.17 -21.54 26.43
CA GLY A 93 -31.34 -22.29 27.69
C GLY A 93 -31.53 -23.82 27.58
N ASN A 94 -31.37 -24.39 26.39
CA ASN A 94 -31.63 -25.81 26.11
C ASN A 94 -30.35 -26.64 26.26
N ARG A 95 -30.06 -27.09 27.49
CA ARG A 95 -29.01 -28.06 27.78
C ARG A 95 -29.08 -29.23 26.78
N ILE A 96 -27.91 -29.61 26.27
CA ILE A 96 -27.74 -30.74 25.36
C ILE A 96 -27.11 -31.88 26.20
N GLU A 97 -27.54 -33.14 26.03
CA GLU A 97 -27.00 -34.28 26.80
C GLU A 97 -26.71 -35.48 25.87
N LEU A 98 -25.50 -36.07 25.94
CA LEU A 98 -25.12 -37.25 25.14
C LEU A 98 -25.38 -38.52 25.97
N VAL A 99 -26.34 -39.34 25.53
CA VAL A 99 -26.78 -40.52 26.30
C VAL A 99 -26.45 -41.86 25.60
N SER A 100 -26.04 -41.86 24.33
CA SER A 100 -25.67 -43.10 23.60
C SER A 100 -24.17 -43.22 23.27
N SER A 101 -23.79 -44.36 22.70
CA SER A 101 -22.45 -44.68 22.19
C SER A 101 -22.06 -43.98 20.90
N ASP A 102 -23.01 -43.40 20.19
CA ASP A 102 -22.85 -43.07 18.77
C ASP A 102 -22.19 -41.69 18.55
N TYR A 103 -21.78 -41.05 19.65
CA TYR A 103 -21.31 -39.67 19.71
C TYR A 103 -19.87 -39.52 20.24
N ASP A 104 -19.15 -40.62 20.47
CA ASP A 104 -17.76 -40.60 20.98
C ASP A 104 -16.83 -39.69 20.14
N ALA A 105 -17.07 -39.57 18.84
CA ALA A 105 -16.36 -38.63 17.95
C ALA A 105 -16.55 -37.16 18.35
N TRP A 106 -17.78 -36.72 18.65
CA TRP A 106 -18.01 -35.33 19.09
C TRP A 106 -17.30 -35.02 20.42
N SER A 107 -17.22 -35.99 21.34
CA SER A 107 -16.45 -35.86 22.59
C SER A 107 -14.95 -35.68 22.34
N HIS A 108 -14.36 -36.45 21.41
CA HIS A 108 -12.96 -36.27 20.99
C HIS A 108 -12.73 -34.92 20.30
N PHE A 109 -13.68 -34.50 19.46
CA PHE A 109 -13.62 -33.23 18.72
C PHE A 109 -13.63 -32.00 19.63
N PHE A 110 -14.57 -31.91 20.58
CA PHE A 110 -14.60 -30.79 21.54
C PHE A 110 -13.41 -30.81 22.51
N TRP A 111 -12.84 -31.98 22.82
CA TRP A 111 -11.59 -32.08 23.58
C TRP A 111 -10.41 -31.47 22.82
N ALA A 112 -10.30 -31.72 21.51
CA ALA A 112 -9.30 -31.09 20.66
C ALA A 112 -9.46 -29.56 20.60
N LYS A 113 -10.69 -29.04 20.42
CA LYS A 113 -10.98 -27.60 20.50
C LYS A 113 -10.58 -26.99 21.84
N LEU A 114 -10.89 -27.65 22.96
CA LEU A 114 -10.52 -27.17 24.30
C LEU A 114 -8.99 -27.11 24.49
N ILE A 115 -8.25 -28.08 23.93
CA ILE A 115 -6.78 -28.05 23.92
C ILE A 115 -6.26 -26.91 23.01
N ARG A 116 -6.81 -26.72 21.80
CA ARG A 116 -6.45 -25.59 20.92
C ARG A 116 -6.71 -24.24 21.60
N ALA A 117 -7.87 -24.08 22.23
CA ALA A 117 -8.24 -22.88 22.97
C ALA A 117 -7.23 -22.57 24.10
N ARG A 118 -6.85 -23.56 24.91
CA ARG A 118 -5.82 -23.36 25.95
C ARG A 118 -4.42 -23.11 25.38
N ILE A 119 -4.05 -23.72 24.25
CA ILE A 119 -2.79 -23.40 23.54
C ILE A 119 -2.77 -21.93 23.10
N GLN A 120 -3.87 -21.44 22.51
CA GLN A 120 -3.99 -20.08 21.99
C GLN A 120 -4.12 -19.03 23.11
N GLN A 121 -4.80 -19.37 24.21
CA GLN A 121 -4.81 -18.59 25.45
C GLN A 121 -3.38 -18.38 25.98
N LYS A 122 -2.53 -19.42 25.97
CA LYS A 122 -1.13 -19.32 26.42
C LYS A 122 -0.21 -18.57 25.44
N GLY A 123 -0.52 -18.53 24.15
CA GLY A 123 0.14 -17.66 23.16
C GLY A 123 1.65 -17.84 22.90
N THR A 124 2.32 -18.86 23.47
CA THR A 124 3.79 -18.99 23.38
C THR A 124 4.28 -19.94 22.27
N ASP A 125 5.52 -19.69 21.82
CA ASP A 125 6.29 -20.55 20.89
C ASP A 125 6.30 -22.05 21.26
N CYS A 126 6.08 -22.40 22.53
CA CYS A 126 6.16 -23.78 23.00
C CYS A 126 4.79 -24.47 22.96
N TYR A 127 3.73 -23.79 23.43
CA TYR A 127 2.35 -24.28 23.30
C TYR A 127 1.92 -24.39 21.83
N PHE A 128 2.26 -23.42 20.97
CA PHE A 128 1.93 -23.48 19.54
C PHE A 128 2.52 -24.71 18.84
N ARG A 129 3.73 -25.16 19.19
CA ARG A 129 4.34 -26.40 18.65
C ARG A 129 3.61 -27.68 19.04
N ARG A 130 2.66 -27.62 19.98
CA ARG A 130 1.84 -28.78 20.34
C ARG A 130 0.58 -28.91 19.48
N LEU A 131 0.26 -27.94 18.62
CA LEU A 131 -0.87 -28.06 17.70
C LEU A 131 -0.71 -29.23 16.73
N ASP A 132 0.49 -29.56 16.27
CA ASP A 132 0.79 -30.76 15.47
C ASP A 132 0.32 -32.05 16.18
N GLN A 133 0.39 -32.08 17.51
CA GLN A 133 -0.04 -33.20 18.35
C GLN A 133 -1.56 -33.22 18.54
N VAL A 134 -2.24 -32.06 18.43
CA VAL A 134 -3.69 -31.94 18.33
C VAL A 134 -4.19 -32.40 16.95
N VAL A 135 -3.48 -32.06 15.86
CA VAL A 135 -3.75 -32.61 14.51
C VAL A 135 -3.61 -34.13 14.53
N ALA A 136 -2.50 -34.68 15.05
CA ALA A 136 -2.30 -36.13 15.17
C ALA A 136 -3.29 -36.81 16.13
N TYR A 137 -3.93 -36.08 17.04
CA TYR A 137 -5.05 -36.58 17.84
C TYR A 137 -6.35 -36.60 17.01
N LEU A 138 -6.68 -35.51 16.33
CA LEU A 138 -7.85 -35.40 15.45
C LEU A 138 -7.83 -36.46 14.33
N GLU A 139 -6.68 -36.71 13.69
CA GLU A 139 -6.53 -37.76 12.67
C GLU A 139 -6.86 -39.15 13.22
N ARG A 140 -6.37 -39.49 14.42
CA ARG A 140 -6.61 -40.79 15.07
C ARG A 140 -8.09 -41.01 15.47
N HIS A 141 -8.84 -39.93 15.67
CA HIS A 141 -10.25 -39.97 16.07
C HIS A 141 -11.21 -39.51 14.95
N CYS A 142 -10.73 -39.30 13.73
CA CYS A 142 -11.53 -38.80 12.61
C CYS A 142 -12.52 -39.87 12.09
N PRO A 143 -13.81 -39.56 11.90
CA PRO A 143 -14.77 -40.51 11.37
C PRO A 143 -14.39 -41.05 9.97
N PRO A 144 -14.73 -42.31 9.65
CA PRO A 144 -14.50 -42.86 8.32
C PRO A 144 -15.34 -42.13 7.27
N ILE A 145 -14.73 -41.77 6.14
CA ILE A 145 -15.43 -41.18 5.00
C ILE A 145 -16.18 -42.29 4.25
N LEU A 146 -17.50 -42.22 4.23
CA LEU A 146 -18.38 -43.26 3.72
C LEU A 146 -18.89 -42.97 2.30
N SER A 147 -18.97 -44.02 1.48
CA SER A 147 -19.51 -43.95 0.11
C SER A 147 -21.00 -44.29 0.08
N VAL A 148 -21.84 -43.34 -0.35
CA VAL A 148 -23.29 -43.51 -0.49
C VAL A 148 -23.63 -44.70 -1.40
N LYS A 149 -24.43 -45.63 -0.91
CA LYS A 149 -25.27 -46.51 -1.74
C LYS A 149 -26.66 -45.87 -1.86
N GLN A 150 -27.20 -45.86 -3.07
CA GLN A 150 -28.33 -44.98 -3.42
C GLN A 150 -29.71 -45.63 -3.21
N THR A 151 -29.82 -46.53 -2.22
CA THR A 151 -30.92 -47.50 -2.10
C THR A 151 -31.78 -47.38 -0.84
N ASP A 152 -31.34 -46.66 0.19
CA ASP A 152 -32.10 -46.41 1.42
C ASP A 152 -31.90 -44.96 1.89
N ASN A 153 -32.97 -44.33 2.38
CA ASN A 153 -32.98 -42.95 2.86
C ASN A 153 -32.31 -42.81 4.23
N ASP A 154 -32.45 -43.79 5.13
CA ASP A 154 -31.85 -43.70 6.46
C ASP A 154 -30.34 -44.02 6.41
N GLU A 155 -29.91 -44.96 5.54
CA GLU A 155 -28.48 -45.19 5.21
C GLU A 155 -27.85 -43.92 4.61
N TYR A 156 -28.56 -43.23 3.72
CA TYR A 156 -28.12 -41.96 3.14
C TYR A 156 -27.92 -40.86 4.20
N GLN A 157 -28.89 -40.68 5.10
CA GLN A 157 -28.79 -39.65 6.15
C GLN A 157 -27.66 -39.94 7.16
N SER A 158 -27.49 -41.20 7.58
CA SER A 158 -26.35 -41.60 8.43
C SER A 158 -25.00 -41.35 7.73
N THR A 159 -24.90 -41.72 6.45
CA THR A 159 -23.72 -41.47 5.60
C THR A 159 -23.42 -39.98 5.46
N LEU A 160 -24.45 -39.15 5.28
CA LEU A 160 -24.34 -37.69 5.16
C LEU A 160 -23.76 -37.06 6.44
N LEU A 161 -24.32 -37.39 7.62
CA LEU A 161 -23.84 -36.86 8.90
C LEU A 161 -22.42 -37.34 9.24
N SER A 162 -22.08 -38.59 8.92
CA SER A 162 -20.72 -39.12 9.11
C SER A 162 -19.68 -38.39 8.23
N ASN A 163 -19.99 -38.18 6.95
CA ASN A 163 -19.13 -37.41 6.04
C ASN A 163 -19.02 -35.93 6.43
N LEU A 164 -20.11 -35.34 6.95
CA LEU A 164 -20.12 -33.95 7.43
C LEU A 164 -19.26 -33.79 8.70
N LEU A 165 -19.30 -34.75 9.63
CA LEU A 165 -18.41 -34.74 10.79
C LEU A 165 -16.94 -34.93 10.41
N ALA A 166 -16.63 -35.78 9.41
CA ALA A 166 -15.28 -35.89 8.87
C ALA A 166 -14.79 -34.58 8.20
N VAL A 167 -15.68 -33.82 7.56
CA VAL A 167 -15.42 -32.47 7.05
C VAL A 167 -15.12 -31.49 8.19
N ILE A 168 -15.94 -31.48 9.25
CA ILE A 168 -15.75 -30.65 10.44
C ILE A 168 -14.40 -30.95 11.13
N TYR A 169 -14.03 -32.22 11.26
CA TYR A 169 -12.71 -32.65 11.75
C TYR A 169 -11.55 -32.12 10.90
N LEU A 170 -11.65 -32.17 9.57
CA LEU A 170 -10.62 -31.65 8.67
C LEU A 170 -10.48 -30.12 8.74
N LEU A 171 -11.55 -29.42 9.10
CA LEU A 171 -11.53 -27.96 9.30
C LEU A 171 -10.92 -27.59 10.65
N GLU A 172 -11.12 -28.40 11.70
CA GLU A 172 -10.39 -28.26 12.96
C GLU A 172 -8.89 -28.58 12.79
N MET A 173 -8.54 -29.63 12.03
CA MET A 173 -7.15 -29.91 11.66
C MET A 173 -6.54 -28.75 10.87
N ALA A 174 -7.32 -28.12 9.98
CA ALA A 174 -6.89 -26.91 9.27
C ALA A 174 -6.68 -25.71 10.20
N ALA A 175 -7.55 -25.51 11.19
CA ALA A 175 -7.42 -24.47 12.22
C ALA A 175 -6.28 -24.73 13.23
N SER A 176 -5.81 -25.98 13.32
CA SER A 176 -4.63 -26.37 14.12
C SER A 176 -3.30 -26.37 13.33
N GLY A 177 -3.29 -26.52 12.01
CA GLY A 177 -2.05 -26.61 11.22
C GLY A 177 -1.36 -25.26 10.98
N GLU A 178 -0.03 -25.27 10.76
CA GLU A 178 0.75 -24.09 10.31
C GLU A 178 1.04 -24.19 8.79
N GLY A 179 0.73 -23.16 8.02
CA GLY A 179 1.08 -23.04 6.59
C GLY A 179 0.42 -24.06 5.66
N VAL A 180 1.22 -24.94 5.05
CA VAL A 180 0.79 -25.83 3.95
C VAL A 180 -0.24 -26.85 4.42
N ASP A 181 -0.08 -27.39 5.63
CA ASP A 181 -0.97 -28.43 6.16
C ASP A 181 -2.38 -27.87 6.45
N GLN A 182 -2.47 -26.62 6.93
CA GLN A 182 -3.73 -25.89 7.06
C GLN A 182 -4.51 -25.85 5.73
N ARG A 183 -3.83 -25.55 4.61
CA ARG A 183 -4.47 -25.59 3.28
C ARG A 183 -4.80 -27.02 2.84
N SER A 184 -3.90 -27.97 3.08
CA SER A 184 -4.05 -29.39 2.68
C SER A 184 -5.30 -30.04 3.29
N PHE A 185 -5.53 -29.87 4.59
CA PHE A 185 -6.71 -30.39 5.26
C PHE A 185 -8.00 -29.71 4.77
N ALA A 186 -7.99 -28.39 4.59
CA ALA A 186 -9.13 -27.65 4.05
C ALA A 186 -9.48 -28.05 2.59
N ASP A 187 -8.49 -28.21 1.71
CA ASP A 187 -8.70 -28.71 0.34
C ASP A 187 -9.16 -30.18 0.31
N ARG A 188 -8.80 -30.99 1.32
CA ARG A 188 -9.37 -32.33 1.51
C ARG A 188 -10.84 -32.26 1.92
N ALA A 189 -11.21 -31.33 2.82
CA ALA A 189 -12.60 -31.08 3.18
C ALA A 189 -13.43 -30.65 1.95
N ARG A 190 -12.95 -29.70 1.14
CA ARG A 190 -13.63 -29.23 -0.09
C ARG A 190 -13.90 -30.33 -1.11
N ARG A 191 -12.99 -31.29 -1.25
CA ARG A 191 -13.19 -32.47 -2.12
C ARG A 191 -14.31 -33.36 -1.57
N ILE A 192 -14.32 -33.66 -0.27
CA ILE A 192 -15.40 -34.45 0.35
C ILE A 192 -16.76 -33.75 0.21
N ILE A 193 -16.82 -32.43 0.44
CA ILE A 193 -18.04 -31.64 0.25
C ILE A 193 -18.57 -31.80 -1.19
N LYS A 194 -17.72 -31.59 -2.20
CA LYS A 194 -18.13 -31.65 -3.62
C LYS A 194 -18.44 -33.06 -4.13
N ASP A 195 -17.74 -34.08 -3.62
CA ASP A 195 -17.86 -35.46 -4.12
C ASP A 195 -18.91 -36.30 -3.35
N LYS A 196 -19.22 -35.95 -2.10
CA LYS A 196 -20.04 -36.78 -1.19
C LYS A 196 -21.25 -36.06 -0.61
N ILE A 197 -21.24 -34.73 -0.50
CA ILE A 197 -22.36 -33.94 0.04
C ILE A 197 -23.14 -33.34 -1.14
N LYS A 198 -24.48 -33.44 -1.08
CA LYS A 198 -25.38 -32.95 -2.15
C LYS A 198 -26.48 -32.02 -1.64
N ASP A 199 -26.57 -31.83 -0.33
CA ASP A 199 -27.43 -30.81 0.26
C ASP A 199 -26.82 -29.44 0.02
N LYS A 200 -27.53 -28.56 -0.68
CA LYS A 200 -26.96 -27.30 -1.14
C LYS A 200 -26.65 -26.32 0.01
N PRO A 201 -27.56 -25.99 0.95
CA PRO A 201 -27.25 -25.14 2.10
C PRO A 201 -26.04 -25.62 2.91
N ILE A 202 -25.91 -26.93 3.16
CA ILE A 202 -24.74 -27.51 3.84
C ILE A 202 -23.48 -27.32 3.00
N CYS A 203 -23.51 -27.66 1.70
CA CYS A 203 -22.37 -27.48 0.80
C CYS A 203 -21.90 -26.02 0.68
N ASP A 204 -22.85 -25.08 0.54
CA ASP A 204 -22.57 -23.64 0.41
C ASP A 204 -21.79 -23.13 1.64
N PHE A 205 -22.28 -23.43 2.85
CA PHE A 205 -21.64 -22.99 4.11
C PHE A 205 -20.29 -23.65 4.37
N TYR A 206 -20.13 -24.94 4.08
CA TYR A 206 -18.87 -25.64 4.34
C TYR A 206 -17.80 -25.41 3.26
N ASP A 207 -18.14 -25.11 1.99
CA ASP A 207 -17.13 -24.61 1.04
C ASP A 207 -16.63 -23.21 1.47
N LEU A 208 -17.49 -22.35 2.04
CA LEU A 208 -17.09 -21.06 2.63
C LEU A 208 -16.12 -21.23 3.81
N LEU A 209 -16.43 -22.08 4.80
CA LEU A 209 -15.56 -22.32 5.96
C LEU A 209 -14.23 -23.00 5.58
N ALA A 210 -14.24 -23.85 4.55
CA ALA A 210 -13.02 -24.42 4.02
C ALA A 210 -12.16 -23.40 3.26
N ARG A 211 -12.78 -22.53 2.45
CA ARG A 211 -12.07 -21.41 1.80
C ARG A 211 -11.48 -20.42 2.81
N TYR A 212 -12.17 -20.17 3.92
CA TYR A 212 -11.66 -19.32 4.99
C TYR A 212 -10.33 -19.87 5.53
N ASN A 213 -10.27 -21.17 5.83
CA ASN A 213 -9.04 -21.85 6.25
C ASN A 213 -7.95 -21.86 5.16
N ILE A 214 -8.30 -22.01 3.88
CA ILE A 214 -7.34 -21.88 2.77
C ILE A 214 -6.79 -20.45 2.69
N GLY A 215 -7.63 -19.44 2.87
CA GLY A 215 -7.26 -18.03 2.92
C GLY A 215 -6.31 -17.71 4.08
N LEU A 216 -6.59 -18.24 5.28
CA LEU A 216 -5.68 -18.16 6.42
C LEU A 216 -4.34 -18.83 6.14
N GLY A 217 -4.34 -20.04 5.57
CA GLY A 217 -3.10 -20.73 5.20
C GLY A 217 -2.25 -19.95 4.19
N TYR A 218 -2.88 -19.38 3.15
CA TYR A 218 -2.18 -18.49 2.22
C TYR A 218 -1.70 -17.20 2.89
N PHE A 219 -2.44 -16.64 3.83
CA PHE A 219 -2.04 -15.45 4.58
C PHE A 219 -0.82 -15.72 5.47
N HIS A 220 -0.76 -16.87 6.15
CA HIS A 220 0.39 -17.32 6.93
C HIS A 220 1.62 -17.59 6.04
N GLU A 221 1.42 -18.14 4.84
CA GLU A 221 2.47 -18.32 3.82
C GLU A 221 2.90 -17.02 3.11
N ARG A 222 2.25 -15.88 3.38
CA ARG A 222 2.39 -14.60 2.64
C ARG A 222 1.96 -14.68 1.16
N GLY A 223 1.20 -15.70 0.77
CA GLY A 223 0.47 -15.80 -0.51
C GLY A 223 -0.71 -14.84 -0.60
N TYR A 224 -0.49 -13.57 -0.28
CA TYR A 224 -1.51 -12.56 -0.01
C TYR A 224 -2.60 -12.41 -1.09
N ARG A 225 -2.24 -12.55 -2.37
CA ARG A 225 -3.23 -12.51 -3.45
C ARG A 225 -4.24 -13.65 -3.33
N ASN A 226 -3.79 -14.89 -3.18
CA ASN A 226 -4.66 -16.06 -3.09
C ASN A 226 -5.55 -16.02 -1.83
N ALA A 227 -5.01 -15.49 -0.73
CA ALA A 227 -5.79 -15.21 0.47
C ALA A 227 -6.93 -14.20 0.19
N VAL A 228 -6.62 -13.09 -0.49
CA VAL A 228 -7.63 -12.10 -0.93
C VAL A 228 -8.68 -12.73 -1.87
N LEU A 229 -8.31 -13.61 -2.80
CA LEU A 229 -9.30 -14.28 -3.67
C LEU A 229 -10.35 -15.05 -2.85
N GLU A 230 -9.91 -15.81 -1.85
CA GLU A 230 -10.80 -16.62 -1.02
C GLU A 230 -11.64 -15.77 -0.06
N PHE A 231 -11.06 -14.73 0.56
CA PHE A 231 -11.82 -13.78 1.38
C PHE A 231 -12.81 -12.95 0.55
N ASN A 232 -12.45 -12.50 -0.65
CA ASN A 232 -13.35 -11.80 -1.58
C ASN A 232 -14.56 -12.68 -1.93
N TRP A 233 -14.37 -13.99 -2.14
CA TRP A 233 -15.47 -14.92 -2.40
C TRP A 233 -16.42 -15.06 -1.19
N ILE A 234 -15.88 -15.12 0.02
CA ILE A 234 -16.67 -15.18 1.27
C ILE A 234 -17.48 -13.88 1.47
N ILE A 235 -16.85 -12.72 1.32
CA ILE A 235 -17.49 -11.40 1.44
C ILE A 235 -18.63 -11.27 0.42
N ARG A 236 -18.40 -11.67 -0.84
CA ARG A 236 -19.41 -11.64 -1.90
C ARG A 236 -20.57 -12.62 -1.67
N ALA A 237 -20.30 -13.80 -1.13
CA ALA A 237 -21.33 -14.80 -0.87
C ALA A 237 -22.22 -14.44 0.32
N LEU A 238 -21.66 -13.82 1.36
CA LEU A 238 -22.36 -13.55 2.62
C LEU A 238 -22.88 -12.10 2.77
N GLY A 239 -22.33 -11.13 2.04
CA GLY A 239 -22.55 -9.69 2.28
C GLY A 239 -23.97 -9.15 2.07
N ASN A 240 -24.90 -9.94 1.52
CA ASN A 240 -26.32 -9.57 1.36
C ASN A 240 -27.26 -10.32 2.33
N ILE A 241 -26.73 -11.14 3.25
CA ILE A 241 -27.52 -11.94 4.20
C ILE A 241 -28.02 -11.09 5.39
N TRP A 242 -27.29 -10.03 5.76
CA TRP A 242 -27.66 -9.14 6.85
C TRP A 242 -27.86 -7.70 6.36
N ASP A 243 -28.72 -6.95 7.03
CA ASP A 243 -29.00 -5.55 6.72
C ASP A 243 -27.98 -4.58 7.36
N LYS A 244 -28.23 -3.27 7.24
CA LYS A 244 -27.36 -2.22 7.79
C LYS A 244 -27.38 -2.11 9.32
N ASP A 245 -28.37 -2.68 9.98
CA ASP A 245 -28.45 -2.73 11.44
C ASP A 245 -27.96 -4.08 11.98
N GLY A 246 -27.64 -5.03 11.08
CA GLY A 246 -27.09 -6.35 11.39
C GLY A 246 -28.12 -7.47 11.43
N ASN A 247 -29.40 -7.20 11.16
CA ASN A 247 -30.48 -8.19 11.22
C ASN A 247 -30.46 -9.12 10.01
N PHE A 248 -30.94 -10.35 10.21
CA PHE A 248 -31.09 -11.34 9.15
C PHE A 248 -32.11 -10.92 8.08
N ASN A 249 -31.67 -10.80 6.84
CA ASN A 249 -32.52 -10.54 5.68
C ASN A 249 -33.27 -11.83 5.27
N VAL A 250 -34.57 -11.87 5.56
CA VAL A 250 -35.47 -13.00 5.25
C VAL A 250 -35.46 -13.39 3.76
N CYS A 251 -35.14 -12.46 2.85
CA CYS A 251 -35.04 -12.73 1.41
C CYS A 251 -33.78 -13.51 0.99
N SER A 252 -32.82 -13.76 1.89
CA SER A 252 -31.56 -14.48 1.60
C SER A 252 -31.71 -16.01 1.45
N GLY A 253 -32.91 -16.55 1.68
CA GLY A 253 -33.26 -17.95 1.41
C GLY A 253 -32.63 -18.96 2.37
N THR A 254 -32.62 -20.23 1.95
CA THR A 254 -32.25 -21.37 2.82
C THR A 254 -30.77 -21.36 3.20
N SER A 255 -29.85 -21.11 2.26
CA SER A 255 -28.41 -21.02 2.56
C SER A 255 -28.09 -19.83 3.47
N GLY A 256 -28.79 -18.69 3.29
CA GLY A 256 -28.69 -17.53 4.18
C GLY A 256 -29.10 -17.88 5.62
N SER A 257 -30.30 -18.45 5.80
CA SER A 257 -30.78 -18.86 7.14
C SER A 257 -29.92 -19.97 7.77
N PHE A 258 -29.32 -20.84 6.96
CA PHE A 258 -28.38 -21.87 7.43
C PHE A 258 -27.11 -21.27 8.03
N ALA A 259 -26.56 -20.23 7.38
CA ALA A 259 -25.38 -19.50 7.85
C ALA A 259 -25.66 -18.61 9.07
N ASP A 260 -26.82 -17.95 9.11
CA ASP A 260 -27.27 -17.10 10.22
C ASP A 260 -27.38 -17.90 11.54
N LYS A 261 -28.07 -19.06 11.50
CA LYS A 261 -28.16 -20.00 12.62
C LYS A 261 -26.80 -20.48 13.17
N ARG A 262 -25.74 -20.40 12.37
CA ARG A 262 -24.37 -20.86 12.68
C ARG A 262 -23.41 -19.70 12.88
N VAL A 263 -23.92 -18.54 13.30
CA VAL A 263 -23.16 -17.30 13.58
C VAL A 263 -22.20 -16.91 12.45
N GLY A 264 -22.55 -17.24 11.19
CA GLY A 264 -21.70 -17.06 10.01
C GLY A 264 -21.26 -15.61 9.75
N ARG A 265 -21.98 -14.64 10.31
CA ARG A 265 -21.57 -13.23 10.36
C ARG A 265 -20.27 -13.07 11.15
N LYS A 266 -20.24 -13.54 12.41
CA LYS A 266 -19.06 -13.52 13.30
C LYS A 266 -17.95 -14.47 12.84
N LEU A 267 -18.30 -15.66 12.34
CA LEU A 267 -17.36 -16.74 12.04
C LEU A 267 -16.68 -16.61 10.68
N LEU A 268 -17.37 -16.05 9.66
CA LEU A 268 -16.87 -16.04 8.28
C LEU A 268 -16.83 -14.63 7.68
N TYR A 269 -17.93 -13.88 7.75
CA TYR A 269 -18.01 -12.59 7.06
C TYR A 269 -17.10 -11.54 7.70
N GLN A 270 -17.27 -11.25 9.01
CA GLN A 270 -16.49 -10.22 9.69
C GLN A 270 -14.98 -10.54 9.72
N PRO A 271 -14.54 -11.81 9.96
CA PRO A 271 -13.13 -12.16 9.86
C PRO A 271 -12.59 -12.02 8.43
N ALA A 272 -13.32 -12.44 7.39
CA ALA A 272 -12.85 -12.28 6.01
C ALA A 272 -12.64 -10.80 5.62
N VAL A 273 -13.53 -9.89 6.07
CA VAL A 273 -13.32 -8.43 5.87
C VAL A 273 -12.08 -7.94 6.62
N HIS A 274 -11.87 -8.37 7.87
CA HIS A 274 -10.67 -8.01 8.64
C HIS A 274 -9.38 -8.54 8.01
N TYR A 275 -9.30 -9.81 7.62
CA TYR A 275 -8.11 -10.37 6.98
C TYR A 275 -7.85 -9.74 5.60
N ARG A 276 -8.89 -9.38 4.84
CA ARG A 276 -8.73 -8.58 3.60
C ARG A 276 -8.08 -7.22 3.88
N ALA A 277 -8.54 -6.50 4.91
CA ALA A 277 -7.99 -5.21 5.29
C ALA A 277 -6.57 -5.31 5.87
N GLU A 278 -6.27 -6.35 6.67
CA GLU A 278 -4.92 -6.59 7.21
C GLU A 278 -3.94 -7.01 6.10
N ILE A 279 -4.39 -7.75 5.07
CA ILE A 279 -3.59 -8.00 3.86
C ILE A 279 -3.32 -6.71 3.10
N GLN A 280 -4.32 -5.83 2.95
CA GLN A 280 -4.12 -4.52 2.32
C GLN A 280 -3.08 -3.69 3.08
N LEU A 281 -3.07 -3.69 4.42
CA LEU A 281 -1.99 -3.08 5.20
C LEU A 281 -0.62 -3.71 4.97
N LYS A 282 -0.52 -5.04 4.89
CA LYS A 282 0.74 -5.75 4.62
C LYS A 282 1.26 -5.51 3.20
N LEU A 283 0.37 -5.24 2.24
CA LEU A 283 0.66 -4.77 0.89
C LEU A 283 0.87 -3.24 0.80
N GLN A 284 0.91 -2.54 1.93
CA GLN A 284 1.06 -1.08 2.04
C GLN A 284 -0.03 -0.30 1.26
N LEU A 285 -1.30 -0.74 1.37
CA LEU A 285 -2.49 -0.17 0.72
C LEU A 285 -3.44 0.47 1.75
N ALA A 286 -2.93 1.31 2.64
CA ALA A 286 -3.66 1.92 3.76
C ALA A 286 -5.03 2.53 3.42
N TYR A 287 -5.13 3.26 2.32
CA TYR A 287 -6.41 3.81 1.85
C TYR A 287 -7.45 2.70 1.61
N HIS A 288 -7.04 1.59 0.99
CA HIS A 288 -7.93 0.47 0.69
C HIS A 288 -8.28 -0.36 1.92
N ALA A 289 -7.37 -0.51 2.89
CA ALA A 289 -7.69 -1.10 4.19
C ALA A 289 -8.84 -0.32 4.87
N PHE A 290 -8.74 1.01 4.89
CA PHE A 290 -9.80 1.87 5.43
C PHE A 290 -11.12 1.77 4.63
N VAL A 291 -11.06 1.82 3.29
CA VAL A 291 -12.24 1.66 2.42
C VAL A 291 -12.92 0.30 2.60
N THR A 292 -12.15 -0.79 2.72
CA THR A 292 -12.67 -2.14 2.99
C THR A 292 -13.49 -2.16 4.28
N LEU A 293 -12.93 -1.62 5.36
CA LEU A 293 -13.63 -1.58 6.64
C LEU A 293 -14.88 -0.70 6.59
N TYR A 294 -14.81 0.46 5.95
CA TYR A 294 -15.97 1.36 5.81
C TYR A 294 -17.09 0.75 4.95
N LYS A 295 -16.74 0.12 3.81
CA LYS A 295 -17.72 -0.40 2.84
C LYS A 295 -18.42 -1.68 3.34
N PHE A 296 -17.70 -2.57 4.00
CA PHE A 296 -18.21 -3.91 4.34
C PHE A 296 -18.66 -4.06 5.81
N PHE A 297 -18.31 -3.12 6.70
CA PHE A 297 -18.92 -3.01 8.04
C PHE A 297 -19.93 -1.84 8.09
N THR A 298 -21.07 -2.01 7.43
CA THR A 298 -22.19 -1.06 7.49
C THR A 298 -22.98 -1.12 8.80
N ALA A 299 -22.91 -2.24 9.51
CA ALA A 299 -23.62 -2.52 10.76
C ALA A 299 -22.69 -2.52 11.97
N PRO A 300 -23.21 -2.32 13.20
CA PRO A 300 -22.44 -2.47 14.43
C PRO A 300 -21.77 -3.85 14.52
N PHE A 301 -20.62 -3.93 15.20
CA PHE A 301 -19.96 -5.20 15.44
C PHE A 301 -20.74 -6.04 16.45
N ASP A 302 -20.66 -7.37 16.31
CA ASP A 302 -21.36 -8.28 17.23
C ASP A 302 -20.52 -8.64 18.47
N SER A 303 -19.35 -8.00 18.63
CA SER A 303 -18.43 -8.14 19.77
C SER A 303 -17.45 -6.97 19.84
N ASP A 304 -17.03 -6.62 21.06
CA ASP A 304 -16.01 -5.60 21.30
C ASP A 304 -14.68 -5.96 20.61
N TYR A 305 -14.35 -7.26 20.57
CA TYR A 305 -13.14 -7.80 19.93
C TYR A 305 -12.98 -7.33 18.48
N LYS A 306 -14.06 -7.51 17.70
CA LYS A 306 -14.04 -7.22 16.27
C LYS A 306 -14.05 -5.70 16.03
N GLU A 307 -14.70 -4.89 16.88
CA GLU A 307 -14.59 -3.42 16.78
C GLU A 307 -13.20 -2.90 17.20
N VAL A 308 -12.58 -3.47 18.24
CA VAL A 308 -11.19 -3.18 18.62
C VAL A 308 -10.24 -3.49 17.45
N LYS A 309 -10.34 -4.68 16.84
CA LYS A 309 -9.51 -5.05 15.69
C LYS A 309 -9.66 -4.07 14.50
N LYS A 310 -10.87 -3.58 14.23
CA LYS A 310 -11.10 -2.48 13.27
C LYS A 310 -10.30 -1.22 13.65
N TYR A 311 -10.33 -0.79 14.91
CA TYR A 311 -9.58 0.40 15.33
C TYR A 311 -8.05 0.22 15.28
N LEU A 312 -7.52 -1.00 15.47
CA LEU A 312 -6.10 -1.28 15.24
C LEU A 312 -5.74 -1.14 13.75
N ILE A 313 -6.54 -1.70 12.85
CA ILE A 313 -6.35 -1.57 11.40
C ILE A 313 -6.52 -0.11 10.95
N HIS A 314 -7.43 0.67 11.55
CA HIS A 314 -7.50 2.12 11.35
C HIS A 314 -6.22 2.83 11.80
N ALA A 315 -5.69 2.51 12.99
CA ALA A 315 -4.47 3.12 13.51
C ALA A 315 -3.26 2.86 12.61
N GLU A 316 -3.07 1.62 12.17
CA GLU A 316 -2.01 1.25 11.21
C GLU A 316 -2.20 1.95 9.85
N SER A 317 -3.44 2.04 9.35
CA SER A 317 -3.77 2.77 8.12
C SER A 317 -3.38 4.25 8.24
N TYR A 318 -3.73 4.89 9.35
CA TYR A 318 -3.40 6.29 9.63
C TYR A 318 -1.89 6.51 9.80
N GLN A 319 -1.15 5.56 10.42
CA GLN A 319 0.32 5.62 10.49
C GLN A 319 0.96 5.54 9.10
N GLN A 320 0.55 4.61 8.24
CA GLN A 320 1.05 4.49 6.85
C GLN A 320 0.76 5.75 6.00
N MET A 321 -0.39 6.40 6.23
CA MET A 321 -0.77 7.68 5.60
C MET A 321 -0.06 8.91 6.20
N ASN A 322 0.69 8.76 7.30
CA ASN A 322 1.26 9.85 8.12
C ASN A 322 0.16 10.82 8.63
N LYS A 323 -0.99 10.29 9.07
CA LYS A 323 -2.04 10.98 9.86
C LYS A 323 -1.90 10.56 11.34
N GLN A 324 -0.87 11.05 12.04
CA GLN A 324 -0.48 10.51 13.37
C GLN A 324 -1.50 10.80 14.49
N ASP A 325 -2.19 11.93 14.43
CA ASP A 325 -3.19 12.29 15.45
C ASP A 325 -4.48 11.45 15.28
N GLU A 326 -4.81 11.09 14.05
CA GLU A 326 -5.90 10.15 13.71
C GLU A 326 -5.53 8.73 14.15
N ALA A 327 -4.27 8.33 13.99
CA ALA A 327 -3.77 7.07 14.54
C ALA A 327 -3.90 7.03 16.07
N TRP A 328 -3.55 8.12 16.77
CA TRP A 328 -3.72 8.22 18.23
C TRP A 328 -5.20 8.14 18.64
N LYS A 329 -6.10 8.85 17.94
CA LYS A 329 -7.56 8.77 18.15
C LYS A 329 -8.09 7.36 17.95
N ALA A 330 -7.55 6.59 17.00
CA ALA A 330 -7.93 5.21 16.76
C ALA A 330 -7.39 4.26 17.86
N ILE A 331 -6.12 4.39 18.26
CA ILE A 331 -5.54 3.59 19.36
C ILE A 331 -6.29 3.87 20.67
N LYS A 332 -6.64 5.12 20.96
CA LYS A 332 -7.44 5.46 22.15
C LYS A 332 -8.79 4.74 22.17
N LYS A 333 -9.54 4.74 21.06
CA LYS A 333 -10.80 3.99 20.95
C LYS A 333 -10.64 2.48 21.11
N ALA A 334 -9.52 1.91 20.66
CA ALA A 334 -9.21 0.51 20.92
C ALA A 334 -9.03 0.25 22.44
N CYS A 335 -8.23 1.07 23.13
CA CYS A 335 -8.05 0.99 24.58
C CYS A 335 -9.33 1.26 25.38
N ASP A 336 -10.14 2.24 24.99
CA ASP A 336 -11.42 2.57 25.64
C ASP A 336 -12.37 1.35 25.62
N LEU A 337 -12.35 0.56 24.55
CA LEU A 337 -13.18 -0.64 24.38
C LEU A 337 -12.62 -1.89 25.07
N SER A 338 -11.32 -2.20 24.92
CA SER A 338 -10.74 -3.42 25.50
C SER A 338 -10.35 -3.27 26.97
N LEU A 339 -9.69 -2.16 27.32
CA LEU A 339 -9.03 -1.94 28.63
C LEU A 339 -9.79 -0.96 29.53
N LYS A 340 -10.60 -0.07 28.93
CA LYS A 340 -11.28 1.05 29.61
C LYS A 340 -10.31 2.05 30.27
N VAL A 341 -9.07 2.08 29.79
CA VAL A 341 -8.00 2.98 30.26
C VAL A 341 -7.96 4.24 29.39
N ASP A 342 -8.20 5.41 29.99
CA ASP A 342 -7.97 6.69 29.33
C ASP A 342 -6.46 6.94 29.17
N LEU A 343 -5.96 6.80 27.93
CA LEU A 343 -4.57 7.07 27.56
C LEU A 343 -4.15 8.55 27.66
N GLY A 344 -5.06 9.47 27.96
CA GLY A 344 -4.80 10.91 28.01
C GLY A 344 -4.41 11.48 26.64
N ASP A 345 -3.31 12.25 26.64
CA ASP A 345 -2.70 12.86 25.45
C ASP A 345 -1.43 12.11 25.01
N ARG A 346 -1.08 12.22 23.72
CA ARG A 346 0.10 11.61 23.08
C ARG A 346 1.44 12.06 23.69
N SER A 347 1.44 13.12 24.51
CA SER A 347 2.59 13.58 25.30
C SER A 347 2.80 12.86 26.65
N GLN A 348 1.81 12.11 27.15
CA GLN A 348 1.82 11.50 28.50
C GLN A 348 1.64 9.97 28.47
N VAL A 349 2.14 9.32 27.40
CA VAL A 349 1.96 7.88 27.16
C VAL A 349 2.49 7.04 28.32
N THR A 350 1.57 6.43 29.05
CA THR A 350 1.84 5.37 30.03
C THR A 350 1.37 4.06 29.42
N ILE A 351 2.21 3.02 29.38
CA ILE A 351 1.70 1.69 29.00
C ILE A 351 0.85 1.18 30.16
N PRO A 352 -0.35 0.61 29.93
CA PRO A 352 -1.06 -0.14 30.95
C PRO A 352 -0.17 -1.26 31.51
N HIS A 353 0.25 -1.09 32.76
CA HIS A 353 1.13 -2.01 33.47
C HIS A 353 0.34 -3.29 33.78
N ALA A 354 0.63 -4.35 33.03
CA ALA A 354 -0.11 -5.62 32.94
C ALA A 354 -1.48 -5.54 32.24
N LEU A 355 -1.71 -6.53 31.36
CA LEU A 355 -3.01 -6.90 30.80
C LEU A 355 -3.53 -8.20 31.46
N ASP A 356 -2.88 -8.62 32.55
CA ASP A 356 -3.02 -9.95 33.13
C ASP A 356 -4.41 -10.13 33.77
N GLY A 357 -5.29 -10.82 33.06
CA GLY A 357 -6.68 -11.02 33.44
C GLY A 357 -7.68 -10.04 32.80
N GLU A 358 -7.25 -9.15 31.90
CA GLU A 358 -8.15 -8.33 31.09
C GLU A 358 -8.63 -9.07 29.82
N LYS A 359 -9.68 -8.54 29.18
CA LYS A 359 -10.29 -9.16 28.01
C LYS A 359 -9.39 -8.96 26.77
N PHE A 360 -9.16 -10.03 26.00
CA PHE A 360 -8.40 -10.04 24.73
C PHE A 360 -6.87 -9.87 24.87
N GLU A 361 -6.24 -10.80 25.61
CA GLU A 361 -4.83 -10.80 26.00
C GLU A 361 -3.81 -10.70 24.84
N ASN A 362 -4.14 -11.15 23.62
CA ASN A 362 -3.25 -11.04 22.46
C ASN A 362 -3.50 -9.74 21.67
N ILE A 363 -4.76 -9.32 21.50
CA ILE A 363 -5.09 -7.99 20.96
C ILE A 363 -4.45 -6.86 21.79
N GLY A 364 -4.42 -6.99 23.11
CA GLY A 364 -3.79 -6.01 24.01
C GLY A 364 -2.30 -5.81 23.76
N VAL A 365 -1.57 -6.84 23.28
CA VAL A 365 -0.15 -6.68 22.93
C VAL A 365 0.02 -6.07 21.52
N GLN A 366 -0.92 -6.29 20.57
CA GLN A 366 -0.96 -5.49 19.33
C GLN A 366 -1.22 -4.00 19.65
N ILE A 367 -2.08 -3.69 20.62
CA ILE A 367 -2.27 -2.31 21.14
C ILE A 367 -0.95 -1.72 21.66
N GLN A 368 -0.22 -2.45 22.51
CA GLN A 368 1.08 -2.00 23.05
C GLN A 368 2.12 -1.76 21.95
N SER A 369 2.17 -2.62 20.93
CA SER A 369 3.04 -2.47 19.75
C SER A 369 2.73 -1.20 18.94
N LEU A 370 1.45 -0.84 18.80
CA LEU A 370 1.02 0.40 18.12
C LEU A 370 1.20 1.65 18.99
N LEU A 371 1.03 1.54 20.31
CA LEU A 371 1.39 2.61 21.26
C LEU A 371 2.88 2.94 21.17
N ALA A 372 3.74 1.93 21.16
CA ALA A 372 5.18 2.08 20.99
C ALA A 372 5.55 2.71 19.63
N ALA A 373 4.96 2.26 18.53
CA ALA A 373 5.16 2.87 17.22
C ALA A 373 4.70 4.35 17.16
N SER A 374 3.56 4.68 17.77
CA SER A 374 3.02 6.05 17.82
C SER A 374 3.87 6.97 18.70
N TYR A 375 4.31 6.48 19.87
CA TYR A 375 5.16 7.21 20.81
C TYR A 375 6.55 7.43 20.22
N LEU A 376 7.21 6.40 19.67
CA LEU A 376 8.47 6.57 18.94
C LEU A 376 8.34 7.55 17.77
N SER A 377 7.19 7.61 17.10
CA SER A 377 6.91 8.62 16.06
C SER A 377 6.75 10.02 16.64
N TYR A 378 6.08 10.18 17.78
CA TYR A 378 5.96 11.44 18.53
C TYR A 378 7.34 11.96 18.97
N LEU A 379 8.21 11.09 19.46
CA LEU A 379 9.58 11.44 19.84
C LEU A 379 10.45 11.83 18.63
N LYS A 380 10.24 11.20 17.47
CA LYS A 380 10.85 11.62 16.20
C LYS A 380 10.30 12.96 15.68
N GLU A 381 9.12 13.39 16.14
CA GLU A 381 8.47 14.66 15.78
C GLU A 381 8.92 15.79 16.71
N GLN A 382 8.80 15.62 18.03
CA GLN A 382 9.36 16.54 19.03
C GLN A 382 10.88 16.67 18.90
N GLY A 383 11.55 15.57 18.53
CA GLY A 383 12.97 15.54 18.18
C GLY A 383 13.41 16.50 17.08
N LYS A 384 12.49 17.13 16.33
CA LYS A 384 12.81 18.17 15.33
C LYS A 384 12.71 19.59 15.88
N ARG A 385 11.93 19.82 16.93
CA ARG A 385 11.71 21.15 17.52
C ARG A 385 12.87 21.51 18.44
N LYS A 386 13.84 22.25 17.91
CA LYS A 386 15.11 22.56 18.59
C LYS A 386 14.94 23.20 19.98
N ASP A 387 13.90 24.00 20.17
CA ASP A 387 13.73 24.86 21.36
C ASP A 387 12.97 24.22 22.53
N GLU A 388 12.32 23.08 22.32
CA GLU A 388 11.53 22.39 23.37
C GLU A 388 12.38 21.35 24.11
N ILE A 389 13.22 20.58 23.41
CA ILE A 389 14.10 19.55 24.01
C ILE A 389 15.04 20.15 25.07
N CYS A 390 15.55 21.36 24.84
CA CYS A 390 16.43 22.06 25.79
C CYS A 390 15.74 22.53 27.09
N LYS A 391 14.42 22.32 27.24
CA LYS A 391 13.64 22.64 28.46
C LYS A 391 13.14 21.39 29.20
N VAL A 392 13.22 20.22 28.58
CA VAL A 392 12.84 18.93 29.19
C VAL A 392 14.02 18.42 30.03
N ASP A 393 13.76 17.89 31.22
CA ASP A 393 14.77 17.12 31.96
C ASP A 393 15.05 15.82 31.19
N LEU A 394 16.20 15.81 30.52
CA LEU A 394 16.68 14.69 29.71
C LEU A 394 16.78 13.40 30.55
N ASN A 395 17.09 13.48 31.84
CA ASN A 395 17.19 12.29 32.69
C ASN A 395 15.80 11.72 33.02
N ALA A 396 14.83 12.57 33.37
CA ALA A 396 13.44 12.13 33.59
C ALA A 396 12.87 11.48 32.31
N TYR A 397 13.02 12.15 31.17
CA TYR A 397 12.62 11.65 29.85
C TYR A 397 13.25 10.30 29.48
N LEU A 398 14.55 10.11 29.76
CA LEU A 398 15.23 8.83 29.49
C LEU A 398 14.82 7.74 30.50
N ASN A 399 14.49 8.09 31.75
CA ASN A 399 13.97 7.13 32.73
C ASN A 399 12.55 6.67 32.39
N ASP A 400 11.67 7.56 31.94
CA ASP A 400 10.34 7.20 31.42
C ASP A 400 10.45 6.29 30.19
N LEU A 401 11.43 6.50 29.32
CA LEU A 401 11.70 5.66 28.16
C LEU A 401 12.32 4.30 28.48
N ASN A 402 13.21 4.22 29.48
CA ASN A 402 13.71 2.94 29.99
C ASN A 402 12.54 2.13 30.55
N ARG A 403 11.71 2.75 31.41
CA ARG A 403 10.51 2.12 31.98
C ARG A 403 9.56 1.65 30.89
N PHE A 404 9.28 2.47 29.87
CA PHE A 404 8.47 2.11 28.71
C PHE A 404 8.97 0.84 27.99
N PHE A 405 10.29 0.75 27.72
CA PHE A 405 10.86 -0.41 27.05
C PHE A 405 10.97 -1.65 27.95
N ASP A 406 11.04 -1.50 29.28
CA ASP A 406 10.98 -2.61 30.24
C ASP A 406 9.54 -3.12 30.45
N GLU A 407 8.55 -2.23 30.50
CA GLU A 407 7.11 -2.53 30.49
C GLU A 407 6.74 -3.34 29.23
N TYR A 408 7.12 -2.84 28.05
CA TYR A 408 6.85 -3.49 26.76
C TYR A 408 7.67 -4.78 26.55
N LYS A 409 8.82 -4.92 27.20
CA LYS A 409 9.59 -6.18 27.24
C LYS A 409 8.83 -7.25 28.01
N GLN A 410 8.33 -6.91 29.20
CA GLN A 410 7.66 -7.87 30.09
C GLN A 410 6.41 -8.48 29.43
N SER A 411 5.60 -7.66 28.75
CA SER A 411 4.39 -8.13 28.06
C SER A 411 4.67 -8.93 26.78
N THR A 412 5.77 -8.68 26.06
CA THR A 412 6.09 -9.36 24.79
C THR A 412 6.97 -10.61 24.94
N LYS A 413 7.78 -10.71 26.01
CA LYS A 413 8.85 -11.71 26.19
C LYS A 413 8.51 -13.14 25.78
N HIS A 414 7.29 -13.61 26.11
CA HIS A 414 6.89 -15.00 25.89
C HIS A 414 6.05 -15.24 24.63
N LYS A 415 5.49 -14.19 24.00
CA LYS A 415 4.62 -14.29 22.81
C LYS A 415 5.41 -14.35 21.49
N LYS A 416 4.99 -15.20 20.54
CA LYS A 416 5.76 -15.56 19.32
C LYS A 416 5.93 -14.38 18.35
N SER A 417 4.85 -13.68 18.00
CA SER A 417 4.84 -12.59 17.02
C SER A 417 5.44 -11.30 17.58
N GLU A 418 4.96 -10.87 18.76
CA GLU A 418 5.24 -9.53 19.27
C GLU A 418 6.67 -9.37 19.80
N ARG A 419 7.35 -10.45 20.22
CA ARG A 419 8.80 -10.40 20.56
C ARG A 419 9.65 -9.92 19.37
N ALA A 420 9.28 -10.27 18.14
CA ALA A 420 9.99 -9.79 16.95
C ALA A 420 9.70 -8.30 16.68
N GLY A 421 8.45 -7.85 16.90
CA GLY A 421 8.06 -6.45 16.81
C GLY A 421 8.79 -5.57 17.83
N TYR A 422 8.83 -6.01 19.10
CA TYR A 422 9.59 -5.38 20.18
C TYR A 422 11.06 -5.16 19.78
N LEU A 423 11.77 -6.22 19.40
CA LEU A 423 13.21 -6.15 19.08
C LEU A 423 13.48 -5.31 17.82
N GLN A 424 12.55 -5.29 16.86
CA GLN A 424 12.64 -4.42 15.68
C GLN A 424 12.48 -2.94 16.04
N GLN A 425 11.46 -2.58 16.81
CA GLN A 425 11.25 -1.19 17.27
C GLN A 425 12.38 -0.71 18.19
N LEU A 426 12.85 -1.57 19.09
CA LEU A 426 14.01 -1.31 19.96
C LEU A 426 15.28 -1.02 19.15
N SER A 427 15.56 -1.80 18.08
CA SER A 427 16.69 -1.53 17.20
C SER A 427 16.61 -0.14 16.54
N GLU A 428 15.42 0.26 16.09
CA GLU A 428 15.20 1.55 15.43
C GLU A 428 15.37 2.71 16.43
N TYR A 429 14.92 2.54 17.67
CA TYR A 429 15.11 3.49 18.75
C TYR A 429 16.59 3.66 19.13
N LEU A 430 17.34 2.56 19.29
CA LEU A 430 18.79 2.59 19.50
C LEU A 430 19.53 3.30 18.36
N ALA A 431 19.17 3.03 17.11
CA ALA A 431 19.72 3.71 15.94
C ALA A 431 19.37 5.22 15.89
N TRP A 432 18.17 5.60 16.35
CA TRP A 432 17.74 6.99 16.43
C TRP A 432 18.47 7.77 17.53
N LEU A 433 18.66 7.18 18.73
CA LEU A 433 19.43 7.77 19.82
C LEU A 433 20.87 8.10 19.39
N VAL A 434 21.58 7.15 18.77
CA VAL A 434 22.97 7.41 18.33
C VAL A 434 23.05 8.38 17.15
N LYS A 435 22.04 8.41 16.29
CA LYS A 435 21.95 9.44 15.26
C LYS A 435 21.77 10.83 15.87
N LYS A 436 21.05 10.94 16.99
CA LYS A 436 20.90 12.20 17.72
C LYS A 436 22.19 12.67 18.38
N ILE A 437 23.00 11.76 18.93
CA ILE A 437 24.37 12.06 19.37
C ILE A 437 25.17 12.69 18.22
N LYS A 438 25.15 12.08 17.03
CA LYS A 438 25.84 12.62 15.85
C LYS A 438 25.32 14.00 15.41
N ASP A 439 24.00 14.16 15.24
CA ASP A 439 23.35 15.43 14.87
C ASP A 439 23.74 16.56 15.88
N THR A 440 24.00 16.25 17.16
CA THR A 440 24.46 17.22 18.18
C THR A 440 25.95 17.56 18.07
N ILE A 441 26.83 16.59 17.81
CA ILE A 441 28.29 16.80 17.69
C ILE A 441 28.62 17.72 16.50
N GLU A 442 27.93 17.53 15.36
CA GLU A 442 28.21 18.29 14.13
C GLU A 442 27.75 19.77 14.21
N GLU A 443 26.95 20.17 15.21
CA GLU A 443 26.52 21.58 15.43
C GLU A 443 27.47 22.40 16.34
N GLY A 444 28.60 21.82 16.78
CA GLY A 444 29.83 22.58 17.08
C GLY A 444 29.91 23.42 18.37
N ASN A 445 28.94 23.32 19.29
CA ASN A 445 29.00 24.02 20.58
C ASN A 445 29.72 23.19 21.66
N GLU A 446 30.86 23.68 22.17
CA GLU A 446 31.64 22.99 23.22
C GLU A 446 30.89 22.79 24.55
N ARG A 447 29.74 23.46 24.74
CA ARG A 447 28.92 23.40 25.96
C ARG A 447 28.07 22.12 26.08
N ASP A 448 27.89 21.35 25.00
CA ASP A 448 26.91 20.24 24.97
C ASP A 448 27.47 18.83 25.21
N LYS A 449 28.78 18.68 25.48
CA LYS A 449 29.41 17.36 25.78
C LYS A 449 28.71 16.58 26.90
N SER A 450 28.21 17.27 27.93
CA SER A 450 27.47 16.62 29.02
C SER A 450 26.14 16.00 28.57
N LYS A 451 25.47 16.56 27.54
CA LYS A 451 24.29 15.94 26.92
C LYS A 451 24.69 14.78 26.02
N GLU A 452 25.79 14.92 25.28
CA GLU A 452 26.34 13.87 24.42
C GLU A 452 26.59 12.57 25.21
N ASP A 453 27.22 12.69 26.38
CA ASP A 453 27.50 11.53 27.23
C ASP A 453 26.25 10.97 27.94
N VAL A 454 25.29 11.82 28.35
CA VAL A 454 23.99 11.33 28.89
C VAL A 454 23.21 10.51 27.86
N VAL A 455 23.14 10.94 26.59
CA VAL A 455 22.45 10.16 25.55
C VAL A 455 23.22 8.86 25.22
N LYS A 456 24.56 8.86 25.30
CA LYS A 456 25.35 7.63 25.12
C LYS A 456 25.07 6.62 26.24
N GLU A 457 25.17 7.04 27.50
CA GLU A 457 24.95 6.12 28.63
C GLU A 457 23.51 5.60 28.68
N ALA A 458 22.51 6.40 28.28
CA ALA A 458 21.15 5.88 28.12
C ALA A 458 21.01 4.88 26.97
N ALA A 459 21.59 5.17 25.78
CA ALA A 459 21.59 4.21 24.68
C ALA A 459 22.31 2.88 25.04
N LYS A 460 23.38 2.95 25.84
CA LYS A 460 24.04 1.78 26.43
C LYS A 460 23.18 1.07 27.46
N SER A 461 22.49 1.80 28.34
CA SER A 461 21.60 1.23 29.37
C SER A 461 20.49 0.39 28.71
N VAL A 462 19.75 1.00 27.76
CA VAL A 462 18.71 0.36 26.95
C VAL A 462 19.25 -0.87 26.21
N TYR A 463 20.44 -0.77 25.61
CA TYR A 463 21.09 -1.90 24.95
C TYR A 463 21.47 -3.02 25.92
N THR A 464 22.07 -2.70 27.07
CA THR A 464 22.59 -3.68 28.04
C THR A 464 21.45 -4.46 28.69
N ALA A 465 20.32 -3.80 28.98
CA ALA A 465 19.09 -4.45 29.43
C ALA A 465 18.50 -5.44 28.42
N ASN A 466 18.95 -5.41 27.16
CA ASN A 466 18.41 -6.17 26.01
C ASN A 466 19.49 -6.91 25.20
N GLU A 467 20.73 -6.98 25.69
CA GLU A 467 21.90 -7.44 24.93
C GLU A 467 21.73 -8.88 24.41
N LEU A 468 21.29 -9.78 25.28
CA LEU A 468 21.07 -11.19 24.96
C LEU A 468 20.00 -11.36 23.87
N ASP A 469 18.90 -10.60 23.99
CA ASP A 469 17.74 -10.72 23.11
C ASP A 469 18.03 -10.12 21.70
N LEU A 470 18.82 -9.05 21.65
CA LEU A 470 19.26 -8.41 20.41
C LEU A 470 20.35 -9.22 19.68
N LEU A 471 21.18 -9.99 20.39
CA LEU A 471 22.32 -10.69 19.81
C LEU A 471 22.08 -12.16 19.45
N GLU A 472 21.27 -12.89 20.23
CA GLU A 472 20.91 -14.33 20.15
C GLU A 472 21.96 -15.27 19.52
N ASP A 473 22.57 -16.12 20.34
CA ASP A 473 23.52 -17.13 19.84
C ASP A 473 22.85 -18.18 18.93
N GLU A 474 23.63 -18.68 17.97
CA GLU A 474 23.14 -19.69 17.02
C GLU A 474 22.88 -21.02 17.73
N TYR A 475 21.60 -21.40 17.80
CA TYR A 475 21.11 -22.68 18.33
C TYR A 475 21.95 -23.85 17.80
N GLN A 476 22.74 -24.49 18.66
CA GLN A 476 23.56 -25.65 18.29
C GLN A 476 22.73 -26.93 18.38
N ASP A 477 22.63 -27.66 17.28
CA ASP A 477 21.79 -28.86 17.23
C ASP A 477 22.20 -29.92 18.26
N ASN A 478 21.18 -30.48 18.94
CA ASN A 478 21.18 -31.72 19.73
C ASN A 478 21.60 -31.70 21.23
N LYS A 479 21.62 -30.56 21.98
CA LYS A 479 21.76 -30.63 23.46
C LYS A 479 21.24 -29.41 24.24
N TYR A 480 20.23 -29.64 25.09
CA TYR A 480 19.56 -28.70 26.04
C TYR A 480 18.81 -27.51 25.39
N PRO A 481 18.00 -26.75 26.16
CA PRO A 481 16.75 -27.15 26.81
C PRO A 481 15.51 -26.62 26.05
N CYS A 482 14.35 -26.46 26.71
CA CYS A 482 13.14 -25.89 26.08
C CYS A 482 13.46 -24.51 25.45
N PRO A 483 13.13 -24.26 24.17
CA PRO A 483 13.41 -22.98 23.49
C PRO A 483 12.56 -21.79 23.98
N CYS A 484 12.11 -21.83 25.23
CA CYS A 484 11.51 -20.71 25.96
C CYS A 484 12.48 -19.99 26.90
N GLU A 485 13.59 -20.63 27.30
CA GLU A 485 14.46 -20.17 28.39
C GLU A 485 15.57 -19.21 27.90
N GLU A 486 16.03 -19.37 26.66
CA GLU A 486 16.95 -18.46 25.98
C GLU A 486 16.31 -18.06 24.64
N LYS A 487 15.99 -16.76 24.45
CA LYS A 487 15.11 -16.27 23.37
C LYS A 487 15.40 -14.83 22.96
N GLY A 488 16.15 -14.64 21.88
CA GLY A 488 16.27 -13.36 21.22
C GLY A 488 15.54 -13.30 19.88
N ILE A 489 16.18 -12.64 18.92
CA ILE A 489 15.71 -12.46 17.54
C ILE A 489 16.35 -13.48 16.57
N ASP A 490 15.53 -14.42 16.08
CA ASP A 490 15.96 -15.35 15.03
C ASP A 490 15.93 -14.67 13.66
N LEU A 491 17.08 -14.09 13.30
CA LEU A 491 17.32 -13.40 12.03
C LEU A 491 17.07 -14.28 10.79
N ARG A 492 16.96 -15.61 10.92
CA ARG A 492 16.58 -16.52 9.81
C ARG A 492 15.08 -16.44 9.50
N ARG A 493 14.25 -16.18 10.53
CA ARG A 493 12.77 -16.22 10.45
C ARG A 493 12.14 -14.88 10.08
N LEU A 494 12.86 -13.77 10.24
CA LEU A 494 12.42 -12.45 9.81
C LEU A 494 12.13 -12.39 8.30
N SER A 495 11.15 -11.57 7.90
CA SER A 495 11.00 -11.16 6.50
C SER A 495 12.28 -10.47 6.00
N GLN A 496 12.50 -10.43 4.68
CA GLN A 496 13.71 -9.78 4.15
C GLN A 496 13.77 -8.29 4.53
N GLU A 497 12.62 -7.61 4.51
CA GLU A 497 12.45 -6.23 4.96
C GLU A 497 12.82 -6.04 6.44
N HIS A 498 12.26 -6.86 7.34
CA HIS A 498 12.50 -6.73 8.78
C HIS A 498 13.96 -7.06 9.13
N TYR A 499 14.55 -8.05 8.47
CA TYR A 499 15.98 -8.37 8.57
C TYR A 499 16.86 -7.22 8.09
N ASP A 500 16.55 -6.62 6.93
CA ASP A 500 17.31 -5.50 6.38
C ASP A 500 17.23 -4.27 7.30
N ALA A 501 16.03 -3.96 7.82
CA ALA A 501 15.79 -2.87 8.75
C ALA A 501 16.54 -3.07 10.08
N PHE A 502 16.35 -4.22 10.74
CA PHE A 502 17.01 -4.55 12.01
C PHE A 502 18.54 -4.53 11.86
N SER A 503 19.07 -5.18 10.82
CA SER A 503 20.52 -5.25 10.57
C SER A 503 21.13 -3.87 10.34
N LYS A 504 20.45 -3.00 9.55
CA LYS A 504 20.85 -1.61 9.32
C LYS A 504 20.84 -0.79 10.62
N ASN A 505 19.81 -0.95 11.44
CA ASN A 505 19.64 -0.22 12.69
C ASN A 505 20.71 -0.61 13.72
N MET A 506 20.92 -1.90 13.95
CA MET A 506 21.98 -2.39 14.85
C MET A 506 23.38 -2.02 14.37
N ARG A 507 23.65 -2.05 13.05
CA ARG A 507 24.90 -1.53 12.47
C ARG A 507 25.10 -0.04 12.72
N ALA A 508 24.04 0.77 12.65
CA ALA A 508 24.11 2.20 12.97
C ALA A 508 24.42 2.43 14.46
N PHE A 509 23.77 1.70 15.36
CA PHE A 509 24.07 1.70 16.80
C PHE A 509 25.54 1.37 17.08
N PHE A 510 26.04 0.24 16.57
CA PHE A 510 27.42 -0.23 16.77
C PHE A 510 28.49 0.60 16.04
N ARG A 511 28.12 1.47 15.09
CA ARG A 511 29.09 2.39 14.46
C ARG A 511 29.42 3.56 15.36
N GLU A 512 28.47 4.03 16.16
CA GLU A 512 28.65 5.24 16.99
C GLU A 512 28.98 4.92 18.46
N THR A 513 28.52 3.77 18.99
CA THR A 513 28.97 3.24 20.29
C THR A 513 30.36 2.59 20.15
N LYS A 514 31.36 3.13 20.86
CA LYS A 514 32.79 2.79 20.69
C LYS A 514 33.48 2.47 22.01
N ASP A 515 32.88 1.61 22.82
CA ASP A 515 33.54 1.01 23.99
C ASP A 515 33.94 -0.46 23.73
N GLU A 516 34.56 -1.09 24.73
CA GLU A 516 35.15 -2.43 24.59
C GLU A 516 34.09 -3.53 24.46
N SER A 517 33.00 -3.45 25.24
CA SER A 517 31.87 -4.39 25.17
C SER A 517 31.13 -4.27 23.83
N THR A 518 30.73 -3.05 23.46
CA THR A 518 30.04 -2.80 22.18
C THR A 518 30.93 -3.15 20.98
N SER A 519 32.26 -3.02 21.07
CA SER A 519 33.19 -3.48 20.04
C SER A 519 33.21 -5.00 19.86
N GLN A 520 33.20 -5.77 20.95
CA GLN A 520 33.15 -7.24 20.88
C GLN A 520 31.81 -7.72 20.32
N ASN A 521 30.72 -7.09 20.75
CA ASN A 521 29.36 -7.38 20.29
C ASN A 521 29.13 -6.98 18.82
N LYS A 522 29.64 -5.83 18.35
CA LYS A 522 29.68 -5.46 16.93
C LYS A 522 30.27 -6.59 16.09
N LYS A 523 31.41 -7.15 16.53
CA LYS A 523 32.07 -8.24 15.78
C LYS A 523 31.23 -9.51 15.78
N LYS A 524 30.72 -9.96 16.94
CA LYS A 524 29.83 -11.12 17.07
C LYS A 524 28.62 -10.99 16.13
N PHE A 525 28.01 -9.81 16.09
CA PHE A 525 26.88 -9.49 15.24
C PHE A 525 27.23 -9.47 13.74
N LEU A 526 28.31 -8.79 13.33
CA LEU A 526 28.76 -8.78 11.94
C LEU A 526 29.13 -10.18 11.43
N ASP A 527 29.79 -11.01 12.24
CA ASP A 527 30.12 -12.39 11.88
C ASP A 527 28.87 -13.30 11.81
N ARG A 528 27.83 -13.05 12.63
CA ARG A 528 26.49 -13.67 12.48
C ARG A 528 25.83 -13.25 11.17
N LEU A 529 25.85 -11.96 10.81
CA LEU A 529 25.28 -11.47 9.55
C LEU A 529 25.99 -12.05 8.31
N LYS A 530 27.32 -12.13 8.30
CA LYS A 530 28.11 -12.75 7.20
C LYS A 530 27.67 -14.20 6.97
N LYS A 531 27.63 -15.03 8.02
CA LYS A 531 27.15 -16.43 7.96
C LYS A 531 25.73 -16.54 7.39
N LEU A 532 24.84 -15.64 7.80
CA LEU A 532 23.43 -15.66 7.38
C LEU A 532 23.25 -15.26 5.91
N GLU A 533 23.97 -14.23 5.45
CA GLU A 533 24.01 -13.86 4.02
C GLU A 533 24.55 -15.00 3.16
N GLU A 534 25.62 -15.67 3.60
CA GLU A 534 26.25 -16.80 2.88
C GLU A 534 25.39 -18.08 2.83
N LYS A 535 24.67 -18.42 3.92
CA LYS A 535 24.08 -19.76 4.13
C LYS A 535 22.56 -19.82 4.21
N ALA A 536 21.89 -18.72 4.53
CA ALA A 536 20.46 -18.71 4.89
C ALA A 536 19.66 -17.58 4.19
N ARG A 537 20.29 -16.86 3.27
CA ARG A 537 19.73 -15.74 2.50
C ARG A 537 20.24 -15.80 1.06
N ASN A 538 19.96 -14.77 0.28
CA ASN A 538 20.19 -14.72 -1.17
C ASN A 538 21.67 -14.53 -1.60
N ASN A 539 22.64 -14.68 -0.69
CA ASN A 539 24.10 -14.60 -0.94
C ASN A 539 24.51 -13.42 -1.84
N LEU A 540 24.05 -12.21 -1.46
CA LEU A 540 24.27 -11.01 -2.26
C LEU A 540 25.65 -10.42 -1.98
N ALA A 541 26.60 -10.62 -2.90
CA ALA A 541 27.99 -10.21 -2.77
C ALA A 541 28.20 -8.73 -2.37
N TRP A 542 27.28 -7.83 -2.72
CA TRP A 542 27.35 -6.42 -2.29
C TRP A 542 27.09 -6.24 -0.79
N ARG A 543 26.22 -7.06 -0.18
CA ARG A 543 25.95 -7.06 1.27
C ARG A 543 27.11 -7.62 2.05
N ILE A 544 27.67 -8.73 1.57
CA ILE A 544 28.87 -9.34 2.12
C ILE A 544 30.04 -8.33 2.08
N ARG A 545 30.20 -7.60 0.96
CA ARG A 545 31.16 -6.47 0.86
C ARG A 545 30.86 -5.34 1.85
N ASP A 546 29.61 -4.93 2.02
CA ASP A 546 29.18 -3.87 2.95
C ASP A 546 29.49 -4.26 4.42
N LEU A 547 29.22 -5.52 4.79
CA LEU A 547 29.59 -6.10 6.09
C LEU A 547 31.11 -6.18 6.31
N TYR A 548 31.90 -6.45 5.26
CA TYR A 548 33.37 -6.37 5.34
C TYR A 548 33.86 -4.92 5.49
N LEU A 549 33.22 -3.94 4.85
CA LEU A 549 33.60 -2.53 4.98
C LEU A 549 33.38 -1.99 6.41
N ASP A 550 32.28 -2.37 7.07
CA ASP A 550 32.01 -2.04 8.49
C ASP A 550 32.99 -2.69 9.48
N ASP A 551 33.65 -3.78 9.08
CA ASP A 551 34.71 -4.47 9.84
C ASP A 551 36.09 -3.80 9.60
N MET A 552 36.29 -3.20 8.43
CA MET A 552 37.55 -2.58 7.98
C MET A 552 37.80 -1.15 8.48
N GLU A 553 36.88 -0.53 9.24
CA GLU A 553 36.95 0.87 9.71
C GLU A 553 38.28 1.23 10.46
N ARG A 554 39.04 0.24 10.93
CA ARG A 554 40.28 0.44 11.72
C ARG A 554 41.54 0.81 10.93
N GLN A 555 41.58 0.82 9.59
CA GLN A 555 42.83 1.13 8.83
C GLN A 555 42.71 2.11 7.63
N PRO A 556 42.08 3.30 7.78
CA PRO A 556 41.95 4.28 6.70
C PRO A 556 43.30 4.73 6.09
N ARG A 557 44.37 4.77 6.89
CA ARG A 557 45.72 5.16 6.42
C ARG A 557 46.36 4.19 5.43
N LYS A 558 45.95 2.91 5.38
CA LYS A 558 46.52 1.93 4.43
C LYS A 558 45.82 1.90 3.07
N TRP A 559 44.64 2.49 2.93
CA TRP A 559 43.93 2.41 1.65
C TRP A 559 44.53 3.33 0.59
N CYS A 560 45.09 4.48 0.99
CA CYS A 560 45.88 5.36 0.13
C CYS A 560 47.38 4.96 0.05
N CYS A 561 47.71 3.68 0.17
CA CYS A 561 49.07 3.17 -0.09
C CYS A 561 49.37 3.16 -1.61
N LEU A 562 49.56 4.36 -2.19
CA LEU A 562 50.11 4.56 -3.54
C LEU A 562 51.52 3.97 -3.71
N GLU A 563 52.16 3.53 -2.63
CA GLU A 563 53.45 2.81 -2.57
C GLU A 563 53.56 1.60 -3.52
N ARG A 564 52.43 1.09 -4.05
CA ARG A 564 52.38 0.00 -5.03
C ARG A 564 52.09 0.43 -6.47
N LEU A 565 51.78 1.69 -6.74
CA LEU A 565 51.64 2.17 -8.12
C LEU A 565 53.04 2.42 -8.71
N PRO A 566 53.30 1.95 -9.95
CA PRO A 566 54.63 2.06 -10.54
C PRO A 566 55.06 3.52 -10.70
N ASN A 567 56.35 3.78 -10.47
CA ASN A 567 56.93 5.12 -10.44
C ASN A 567 56.56 5.96 -11.68
N ARG A 568 56.22 7.23 -11.42
CA ARG A 568 55.77 8.28 -12.38
C ARG A 568 54.29 8.22 -12.79
N ASN A 569 53.44 8.88 -12.00
CA ASN A 569 52.69 10.05 -12.49
C ASN A 569 52.03 10.82 -11.33
N ASN A 570 52.33 12.11 -11.18
CA ASN A 570 51.70 12.99 -10.18
C ASN A 570 50.29 13.46 -10.62
N ALA A 571 49.59 12.67 -11.45
CA ALA A 571 48.37 13.07 -12.17
C ALA A 571 47.15 13.34 -11.26
N PHE A 572 47.23 12.96 -9.98
CA PHE A 572 46.22 13.26 -8.96
C PHE A 572 46.77 14.15 -7.82
N SER A 573 47.93 14.77 -8.02
CA SER A 573 48.46 15.77 -7.08
C SER A 573 47.54 17.00 -7.05
N GLY A 574 47.33 17.58 -5.87
CA GLY A 574 46.35 18.65 -5.68
C GLY A 574 44.88 18.20 -5.72
N LEU A 575 44.58 16.93 -6.05
CA LEU A 575 43.26 16.33 -5.94
C LEU A 575 43.15 15.38 -4.72
N LEU A 576 44.14 14.50 -4.53
CA LEU A 576 44.18 13.54 -3.42
C LEU A 576 45.04 14.04 -2.25
N LYS A 577 44.44 14.19 -1.06
CA LYS A 577 45.11 14.69 0.17
C LYS A 577 46.31 13.84 0.66
N CYS A 578 46.49 12.64 0.13
CA CYS A 578 47.63 11.76 0.41
C CYS A 578 48.77 11.85 -0.63
N VAL A 579 48.60 12.59 -1.73
CA VAL A 579 49.64 12.79 -2.77
C VAL A 579 50.41 14.08 -2.48
N ASN A 580 51.43 13.99 -1.63
CA ASN A 580 52.32 15.11 -1.32
C ASN A 580 53.28 15.40 -2.49
N SER A 581 52.90 16.27 -3.42
CA SER A 581 53.86 16.94 -4.30
C SER A 581 53.42 18.36 -4.64
N SER A 582 54.35 19.31 -4.58
CA SER A 582 54.10 20.70 -5.01
C SER A 582 53.63 20.73 -6.47
N PRO A 583 52.63 21.55 -6.83
CA PRO A 583 52.13 21.63 -8.20
C PRO A 583 53.16 22.32 -9.12
N ASN A 584 53.98 21.51 -9.79
CA ASN A 584 55.03 21.97 -10.71
C ASN A 584 54.43 22.46 -12.05
N GLY A 585 53.98 23.71 -12.07
CA GLY A 585 54.30 24.64 -13.16
C GLY A 585 53.60 24.51 -14.52
N ASN A 586 52.76 23.51 -14.77
CA ASN A 586 51.88 23.48 -15.95
C ASN A 586 50.48 23.99 -15.58
N SER A 587 49.97 24.98 -16.32
CA SER A 587 48.84 25.84 -15.94
C SER A 587 47.44 25.22 -16.05
N ASP A 588 47.32 24.04 -16.67
CA ASP A 588 46.05 23.59 -17.26
C ASP A 588 45.37 22.45 -16.48
N GLN A 589 45.83 22.15 -15.25
CA GLN A 589 45.29 21.08 -14.41
C GLN A 589 44.38 21.62 -13.30
N LEU A 590 43.14 21.12 -13.25
CA LEU A 590 42.16 21.41 -12.20
C LEU A 590 42.61 20.87 -10.83
N LEU A 591 42.46 21.68 -9.77
CA LEU A 591 42.74 21.28 -8.38
C LEU A 591 41.47 20.74 -7.70
N ALA A 592 41.59 20.13 -6.51
CA ALA A 592 40.46 19.63 -5.72
C ALA A 592 39.30 20.63 -5.64
N ARG A 593 39.58 21.87 -5.26
CA ARG A 593 38.61 22.98 -5.14
C ARG A 593 37.84 23.28 -6.43
N ASP A 594 38.41 22.95 -7.58
CA ASP A 594 37.84 23.24 -8.90
C ASP A 594 36.93 22.08 -9.33
N TYR A 595 37.30 20.82 -9.00
CA TYR A 595 36.38 19.68 -9.05
C TYR A 595 35.23 19.82 -8.05
N GLU A 596 35.51 20.24 -6.80
CA GLU A 596 34.52 20.50 -5.76
C GLU A 596 33.46 21.49 -6.27
N LYS A 597 33.86 22.64 -6.83
CA LYS A 597 32.95 23.60 -7.47
C LYS A 597 32.15 23.04 -8.64
N ILE A 598 32.75 22.18 -9.49
CA ILE A 598 32.05 21.56 -10.62
C ILE A 598 30.98 20.58 -10.11
N MET A 599 31.27 19.83 -9.04
CA MET A 599 30.32 18.92 -8.39
C MET A 599 29.22 19.70 -7.66
N ASP A 600 29.57 20.73 -6.88
CA ASP A 600 28.61 21.60 -6.19
C ASP A 600 27.65 22.24 -7.20
N HIS A 601 28.15 22.83 -8.29
CA HIS A 601 27.32 23.47 -9.31
C HIS A 601 26.45 22.47 -10.10
N TRP A 602 26.94 21.24 -10.30
CA TRP A 602 26.14 20.17 -10.90
C TRP A 602 25.03 19.67 -9.96
N ASP A 603 25.30 19.56 -8.66
CA ASP A 603 24.29 19.23 -7.66
C ASP A 603 23.26 20.37 -7.49
N GLU A 604 23.66 21.65 -7.59
CA GLU A 604 22.75 22.79 -7.64
C GLU A 604 21.80 22.67 -8.85
N HIS A 605 22.33 22.54 -10.06
CA HIS A 605 21.52 22.39 -11.29
C HIS A 605 20.66 21.12 -11.28
N PHE A 606 21.11 20.03 -10.64
CA PHE A 606 20.30 18.81 -10.46
C PHE A 606 19.12 19.05 -9.51
N LEU A 607 19.28 19.91 -8.50
CA LEU A 607 18.24 20.21 -7.51
C LEU A 607 17.21 21.24 -8.01
N GLU A 608 17.55 22.12 -8.95
CA GLU A 608 16.63 23.12 -9.53
C GLU A 608 15.33 22.49 -10.06
N HIS A 609 15.41 21.49 -10.94
CA HIS A 609 14.25 20.78 -11.52
C HIS A 609 13.54 19.80 -10.56
N MET A 610 13.93 19.79 -9.27
CA MET A 610 13.52 18.78 -8.30
C MET A 610 12.91 19.35 -7.03
N ARG A 611 13.35 20.54 -6.60
CA ARG A 611 13.11 21.04 -5.24
C ARG A 611 11.84 21.87 -5.10
N ASP A 612 11.62 22.80 -6.03
CA ASP A 612 10.67 23.91 -5.88
C ASP A 612 9.72 24.02 -7.09
N PRO A 613 8.47 24.50 -6.91
CA PRO A 613 7.48 24.56 -7.98
C PRO A 613 7.87 25.53 -9.10
N SER A 614 7.47 25.20 -10.33
CA SER A 614 7.66 26.05 -11.50
C SER A 614 6.58 27.14 -11.62
N PHE A 615 6.91 28.18 -12.38
CA PHE A 615 6.05 29.33 -12.62
C PHE A 615 5.74 29.52 -14.11
N HIS A 616 4.46 29.65 -14.43
CA HIS A 616 3.96 29.79 -15.80
C HIS A 616 3.08 31.03 -15.97
N GLU A 617 2.78 31.32 -17.22
CA GLU A 617 1.76 32.30 -17.60
C GLU A 617 0.40 31.61 -17.78
N PRO A 618 -0.74 32.32 -17.66
CA PRO A 618 -0.85 33.69 -17.13
C PRO A 618 -0.60 33.74 -15.60
N ARG A 619 -0.22 34.90 -15.08
CA ARG A 619 -0.11 35.16 -13.62
C ARG A 619 -1.49 35.29 -12.96
N CYS A 620 -2.28 34.23 -13.00
CA CYS A 620 -3.55 34.12 -12.28
C CYS A 620 -3.93 32.66 -12.04
N ARG A 621 -4.99 32.46 -11.23
CA ARG A 621 -5.57 31.13 -11.01
C ARG A 621 -6.13 30.56 -12.30
N ALA A 622 -5.58 29.44 -12.74
CA ALA A 622 -5.88 28.83 -14.03
C ALA A 622 -5.76 27.30 -14.01
N ILE A 623 -6.45 26.64 -14.94
CA ILE A 623 -6.36 25.20 -15.20
C ILE A 623 -5.78 25.04 -16.60
N HIS A 624 -4.78 24.16 -16.75
CA HIS A 624 -4.04 23.94 -17.98
C HIS A 624 -3.97 22.46 -18.36
N PHE A 625 -3.77 22.21 -19.66
CA PHE A 625 -3.31 20.94 -20.20
C PHE A 625 -1.97 21.13 -20.92
N LEU A 626 -1.04 20.21 -20.67
CA LEU A 626 0.28 20.15 -21.27
C LEU A 626 0.50 18.79 -21.94
N GLY A 627 0.75 18.80 -23.25
CA GLY A 627 1.23 17.65 -23.98
C GLY A 627 2.70 17.38 -23.69
N LEU A 628 3.03 16.17 -23.24
CA LEU A 628 4.42 15.72 -23.01
C LEU A 628 4.79 14.53 -23.89
N GLN A 629 3.93 14.09 -24.81
CA GLN A 629 4.12 12.98 -25.76
C GLN A 629 4.07 13.46 -27.21
N ARG A 630 4.87 12.86 -28.11
CA ARG A 630 4.94 13.22 -29.55
C ARG A 630 4.33 12.17 -30.49
N TRP A 631 4.74 10.91 -30.33
CA TRP A 631 4.34 9.79 -31.16
C TRP A 631 3.83 8.63 -30.29
N ASN A 632 3.18 7.64 -30.91
CA ASN A 632 2.76 6.43 -30.21
C ASN A 632 3.93 5.53 -29.76
N SER A 633 3.61 4.53 -28.95
CA SER A 633 4.53 3.86 -28.01
C SER A 633 5.62 2.96 -28.59
N THR A 634 5.52 2.52 -29.85
CA THR A 634 6.44 1.50 -30.39
C THR A 634 7.81 2.01 -30.85
N SER A 635 7.97 3.32 -31.06
CA SER A 635 9.21 3.94 -31.57
C SER A 635 10.10 4.64 -30.53
N PRO A 636 9.61 5.18 -29.39
CA PRO A 636 10.46 5.67 -28.30
C PRO A 636 11.38 4.55 -27.76
N ALA A 637 10.85 3.34 -27.61
CA ALA A 637 11.61 2.14 -27.23
C ALA A 637 12.74 1.77 -28.23
N GLN A 638 12.76 2.36 -29.43
CA GLN A 638 13.82 2.19 -30.43
C GLN A 638 14.79 3.40 -30.49
N GLY A 639 14.58 4.45 -29.68
CA GLY A 639 15.37 5.68 -29.71
C GLY A 639 15.20 6.52 -30.99
N ARG A 640 14.10 6.33 -31.74
CA ARG A 640 13.81 7.00 -33.03
C ARG A 640 12.84 8.18 -32.92
N SER A 641 12.46 8.49 -31.69
CA SER A 641 11.26 9.23 -31.31
C SER A 641 11.36 9.57 -29.82
N LEU A 642 10.57 10.53 -29.36
CA LEU A 642 10.34 10.79 -27.94
C LEU A 642 8.98 10.23 -27.55
N GLY A 643 8.94 9.52 -26.42
CA GLY A 643 7.70 9.08 -25.80
C GLY A 643 7.04 10.23 -25.03
N GLY A 644 6.35 9.90 -23.94
CA GLY A 644 6.02 10.87 -22.92
C GLY A 644 4.82 10.47 -22.09
N GLY A 645 3.87 11.39 -22.00
CA GLY A 645 2.58 11.27 -21.34
C GLY A 645 1.92 12.65 -21.38
N TYR A 646 1.17 12.99 -20.32
CA TYR A 646 0.45 14.26 -20.23
C TYR A 646 0.50 14.85 -18.82
N LEU A 647 0.27 16.16 -18.71
CA LEU A 647 0.11 16.85 -17.43
C LEU A 647 -1.13 17.76 -17.49
N VAL A 648 -2.07 17.56 -16.56
CA VAL A 648 -3.13 18.54 -16.26
C VAL A 648 -2.72 19.24 -14.96
N TYR A 649 -2.61 20.57 -14.97
CA TYR A 649 -2.13 21.33 -13.81
C TYR A 649 -2.99 22.56 -13.52
N HIS A 650 -2.91 23.07 -12.29
CA HIS A 650 -3.49 24.33 -11.86
C HIS A 650 -2.41 25.25 -11.31
N THR A 651 -2.62 26.57 -11.46
CA THR A 651 -1.72 27.61 -10.97
C THR A 651 -2.35 28.50 -9.91
N ASP A 652 -1.54 29.02 -9.00
CA ASP A 652 -1.95 30.00 -8.00
C ASP A 652 -2.15 31.41 -8.59
N GLN A 653 -2.40 32.42 -7.73
CA GLN A 653 -2.54 33.82 -8.16
C GLN A 653 -1.26 34.44 -8.74
N LYS A 654 -0.09 33.82 -8.56
CA LYS A 654 1.21 34.24 -9.09
C LYS A 654 1.68 33.41 -10.31
N GLY A 655 0.87 32.46 -10.76
CA GLY A 655 1.27 31.51 -11.81
C GLY A 655 2.16 30.36 -11.33
N ALA A 656 2.37 30.18 -10.01
CA ALA A 656 3.08 29.01 -9.48
C ALA A 656 2.20 27.76 -9.62
N VAL A 657 2.75 26.60 -9.99
CA VAL A 657 1.97 25.35 -9.97
C VAL A 657 1.66 24.97 -8.52
N ASP A 658 0.37 24.86 -8.18
CA ASP A 658 -0.10 24.46 -6.84
C ASP A 658 -0.94 23.17 -6.85
N LEU A 659 -1.11 22.54 -8.02
CA LEU A 659 -1.55 21.16 -8.25
C LEU A 659 -1.08 20.67 -9.62
N GLY A 660 -0.49 19.48 -9.70
CA GLY A 660 -0.31 18.75 -10.96
C GLY A 660 -0.77 17.30 -10.94
N VAL A 661 -1.42 16.88 -12.02
CA VAL A 661 -1.89 15.51 -12.29
C VAL A 661 -1.20 15.01 -13.55
N ALA A 662 -0.15 14.21 -13.39
CA ALA A 662 0.49 13.50 -14.48
C ALA A 662 -0.38 12.32 -14.94
N ILE A 663 -0.42 12.06 -16.24
CA ILE A 663 -1.17 10.97 -16.85
C ILE A 663 -0.20 10.17 -17.71
N ASP A 664 -0.10 8.87 -17.43
CA ASP A 664 0.73 7.88 -18.12
C ASP A 664 2.18 8.35 -18.38
N PRO A 665 3.01 8.57 -17.34
CA PRO A 665 4.44 8.86 -17.46
C PRO A 665 5.26 7.68 -18.04
N GLY A 666 5.22 7.59 -19.37
CA GLY A 666 5.95 6.67 -20.22
C GLY A 666 7.42 7.03 -20.45
N PHE A 667 7.98 6.53 -21.55
CA PHE A 667 9.35 6.83 -21.97
C PHE A 667 9.56 8.34 -22.15
N ASP A 668 10.69 8.87 -21.69
CA ASP A 668 11.06 10.30 -21.76
C ASP A 668 10.13 11.28 -21.00
N PHE A 669 9.12 10.84 -20.23
CA PHE A 669 8.19 11.77 -19.56
C PHE A 669 8.91 12.77 -18.65
N VAL A 670 9.83 12.32 -17.78
CA VAL A 670 10.55 13.22 -16.85
C VAL A 670 11.47 14.17 -17.63
N ARG A 671 12.10 13.67 -18.69
CA ARG A 671 12.93 14.47 -19.59
C ARG A 671 12.11 15.56 -20.28
N ASN A 672 10.95 15.20 -20.83
CA ASN A 672 10.08 16.11 -21.56
C ASN A 672 9.50 17.18 -20.61
N LEU A 673 9.12 16.79 -19.38
CA LEU A 673 8.69 17.70 -18.30
C LEU A 673 9.74 18.79 -18.03
N PHE A 674 10.99 18.40 -17.79
CA PHE A 674 12.08 19.34 -17.54
C PHE A 674 12.39 20.19 -18.78
N HIS A 675 12.37 19.59 -19.97
CA HIS A 675 12.60 20.27 -21.26
C HIS A 675 11.53 21.32 -21.60
N VAL A 676 10.31 21.21 -21.06
CA VAL A 676 9.27 22.26 -21.19
C VAL A 676 9.18 23.18 -19.98
N GLY A 677 10.20 23.20 -19.12
CA GLY A 677 10.38 24.19 -18.05
C GLY A 677 9.61 23.92 -16.76
N PHE A 678 9.27 22.65 -16.50
CA PHE A 678 8.62 22.20 -15.26
C PHE A 678 9.62 21.50 -14.33
N SER A 679 9.17 21.27 -13.10
CA SER A 679 9.88 20.67 -11.98
C SER A 679 9.17 19.38 -11.54
N LEU A 680 9.89 18.42 -10.94
CA LEU A 680 9.24 17.28 -10.30
C LEU A 680 8.42 17.72 -9.06
N ALA A 681 8.67 18.92 -8.54
CA ALA A 681 7.86 19.56 -7.51
C ALA A 681 6.47 20.03 -8.00
N ASP A 682 6.14 19.86 -9.29
CA ASP A 682 4.85 20.27 -9.87
C ASP A 682 3.81 19.14 -9.90
N ILE A 683 4.20 17.87 -9.74
CA ILE A 683 3.30 16.70 -9.89
C ILE A 683 2.94 16.13 -8.52
N ASP A 684 1.66 16.17 -8.14
CA ASP A 684 1.14 15.66 -6.86
C ASP A 684 0.41 14.33 -7.01
N VAL A 685 -0.26 14.15 -8.16
CA VAL A 685 -1.01 12.96 -8.52
C VAL A 685 -0.45 12.37 -9.81
N VAL A 686 -0.40 11.05 -9.91
CA VAL A 686 -0.08 10.31 -11.14
C VAL A 686 -1.22 9.35 -11.45
N LEU A 687 -1.68 9.33 -12.69
CA LEU A 687 -2.66 8.37 -13.21
C LEU A 687 -1.94 7.37 -14.12
N LEU A 688 -2.19 6.08 -13.94
CA LEU A 688 -1.61 4.98 -14.72
C LEU A 688 -2.74 4.10 -15.24
N SER A 689 -3.06 4.26 -16.53
CA SER A 689 -4.25 3.69 -17.20
C SER A 689 -4.24 2.17 -17.31
N HIS A 690 -3.07 1.59 -17.58
CA HIS A 690 -2.86 0.16 -17.81
C HIS A 690 -1.37 -0.23 -17.73
N ALA A 691 -1.07 -1.53 -17.69
CA ALA A 691 0.25 -2.07 -17.36
C ALA A 691 1.30 -2.03 -18.49
N HIS A 692 1.08 -1.30 -19.59
CA HIS A 692 2.04 -1.19 -20.70
C HIS A 692 3.25 -0.32 -20.35
N VAL A 693 4.43 -0.72 -20.83
CA VAL A 693 5.71 -0.14 -20.39
C VAL A 693 5.80 1.34 -20.73
N ASP A 694 5.28 1.66 -21.90
CA ASP A 694 5.10 2.94 -22.56
C ASP A 694 4.15 3.91 -21.85
N HIS A 695 3.38 3.46 -20.85
CA HIS A 695 2.53 4.31 -20.01
C HIS A 695 3.05 4.43 -18.56
N VAL A 696 4.03 3.60 -18.16
CA VAL A 696 4.50 3.50 -16.77
C VAL A 696 6.01 3.66 -16.58
N ARG A 697 6.81 3.78 -17.65
CA ARG A 697 8.28 3.62 -17.59
C ARG A 697 8.95 4.59 -16.62
N ASP A 698 8.61 5.87 -16.70
CA ASP A 698 9.26 6.93 -15.91
C ASP A 698 8.66 7.12 -14.52
N PHE A 699 7.58 6.41 -14.17
CA PHE A 699 7.09 6.41 -12.80
C PHE A 699 8.14 5.86 -11.80
N GLU A 700 8.90 4.83 -12.20
CA GLU A 700 10.10 4.38 -11.45
C GLU A 700 11.13 5.51 -11.33
N SER A 701 11.39 6.23 -12.43
CA SER A 701 12.31 7.36 -12.48
C SER A 701 11.88 8.46 -11.49
N MET A 702 10.60 8.83 -11.45
CA MET A 702 10.04 9.85 -10.55
C MET A 702 10.25 9.48 -9.06
N VAL A 703 9.87 8.25 -8.66
CA VAL A 703 10.04 7.79 -7.26
C VAL A 703 11.53 7.70 -6.89
N THR A 704 12.39 7.28 -7.83
CA THR A 704 13.84 7.21 -7.62
C THR A 704 14.47 8.61 -7.49
N LEU A 705 14.02 9.57 -8.28
CA LEU A 705 14.51 10.95 -8.22
C LEU A 705 14.09 11.65 -6.92
N LEU A 706 12.91 11.36 -6.36
CA LEU A 706 12.53 11.83 -5.01
C LEU A 706 13.43 11.23 -3.91
N LEU A 707 13.88 9.97 -4.06
CA LEU A 707 14.90 9.37 -3.20
C LEU A 707 16.26 10.07 -3.34
N GLU A 708 16.70 10.42 -4.55
CA GLU A 708 17.95 11.17 -4.78
C GLU A 708 17.89 12.60 -4.23
N LEU A 709 16.77 13.31 -4.43
CA LEU A 709 16.52 14.63 -3.83
C LEU A 709 16.76 14.59 -2.32
N ARG A 710 16.13 13.63 -1.62
CA ARG A 710 16.29 13.45 -0.17
C ARG A 710 17.72 13.12 0.27
N LYS A 711 18.51 12.43 -0.56
CA LYS A 711 19.93 12.14 -0.27
C LYS A 711 20.80 13.40 -0.38
N ARG A 712 20.48 14.30 -1.32
CA ARG A 712 21.28 15.48 -1.68
C ARG A 712 20.89 16.73 -0.89
N THR A 713 19.64 16.86 -0.46
CA THR A 713 19.22 17.93 0.46
C THR A 713 20.02 17.88 1.76
N LYS A 714 20.76 18.95 2.05
CA LYS A 714 21.57 19.10 3.26
C LYS A 714 20.69 18.98 4.51
N HIS A 715 21.27 18.57 5.65
CA HIS A 715 20.53 18.20 6.87
C HIS A 715 19.66 19.31 7.50
N THR A 716 19.71 20.53 6.99
CA THR A 716 18.82 21.66 7.32
C THR A 716 17.49 21.64 6.57
N ASP A 717 17.40 21.00 5.40
CA ASP A 717 16.17 20.89 4.58
C ASP A 717 15.45 19.53 4.82
N LYS A 718 15.48 19.01 6.06
CA LYS A 718 14.89 17.70 6.49
C LYS A 718 13.34 17.62 6.36
N GLU A 719 12.71 18.59 5.68
CA GLU A 719 11.26 18.84 5.63
C GLU A 719 10.60 18.48 4.29
N ILE A 720 11.37 18.18 3.23
CA ILE A 720 10.80 17.80 1.91
C ILE A 720 10.25 16.36 1.93
N ARG A 721 9.09 16.18 2.60
CA ARG A 721 8.29 14.95 2.64
C ARG A 721 7.24 14.93 1.52
N ARG A 722 7.68 15.07 0.26
CA ARG A 722 6.77 14.99 -0.90
C ARG A 722 6.43 13.53 -1.20
N LYS A 723 5.15 13.22 -1.37
CA LYS A 723 4.61 11.87 -1.60
C LYS A 723 3.61 11.94 -2.77
N LEU A 724 3.86 11.20 -3.84
CA LEU A 724 3.02 11.14 -5.03
C LEU A 724 1.80 10.28 -4.78
N HIS A 725 0.60 10.76 -5.10
CA HIS A 725 -0.63 9.93 -5.08
C HIS A 725 -0.78 9.24 -6.43
N ALA A 726 -0.56 7.93 -6.48
CA ALA A 726 -0.51 7.18 -7.72
C ALA A 726 -1.77 6.31 -7.89
N ILE A 727 -2.64 6.67 -8.82
CA ILE A 727 -3.89 5.96 -9.13
C ILE A 727 -3.63 5.01 -10.30
N MET A 728 -3.88 3.72 -10.12
CA MET A 728 -3.40 2.68 -11.03
C MET A 728 -4.27 1.41 -11.05
N THR A 729 -4.06 0.56 -12.06
CA THR A 729 -4.66 -0.78 -12.13
C THR A 729 -3.92 -1.78 -11.23
N LEU A 730 -4.57 -2.88 -10.86
CA LEU A 730 -3.92 -4.00 -10.18
C LEU A 730 -2.78 -4.62 -11.02
N GLY A 731 -2.90 -4.60 -12.35
CA GLY A 731 -1.84 -4.95 -13.32
C GLY A 731 -0.61 -4.06 -13.18
N VAL A 732 -0.82 -2.74 -13.16
CA VAL A 732 0.26 -1.75 -12.94
C VAL A 732 0.92 -1.94 -11.57
N TYR A 733 0.14 -2.08 -10.50
CA TYR A 733 0.67 -2.31 -9.16
C TYR A 733 1.56 -3.54 -9.09
N ARG A 734 1.12 -4.66 -9.70
CA ARG A 734 1.90 -5.91 -9.76
C ARG A 734 3.18 -5.77 -10.58
N ARG A 735 3.13 -5.02 -11.69
CA ARG A 735 4.32 -4.71 -12.51
C ARG A 735 5.37 -3.89 -11.74
N LEU A 736 4.94 -3.12 -10.74
CA LEU A 736 5.74 -2.16 -9.98
C LEU A 736 5.84 -2.51 -8.49
N GLU A 737 5.52 -3.75 -8.10
CA GLU A 737 5.32 -4.17 -6.70
C GLU A 737 6.53 -3.85 -5.79
N TYR A 738 7.74 -4.00 -6.34
CA TYR A 738 9.02 -3.67 -5.69
C TYR A 738 9.21 -2.17 -5.33
N LEU A 739 8.43 -1.25 -5.90
CA LEU A 739 8.41 0.17 -5.48
C LEU A 739 7.60 0.36 -4.19
N PHE A 740 6.53 -0.43 -4.01
CA PHE A 740 5.59 -0.32 -2.89
C PHE A 740 6.01 -1.22 -1.70
N GLU A 741 6.55 -2.40 -1.96
CA GLU A 741 7.09 -3.33 -0.94
C GLU A 741 8.41 -2.85 -0.31
N ARG A 742 9.07 -1.82 -0.85
CA ARG A 742 10.33 -1.29 -0.31
C ARG A 742 10.06 -0.02 0.52
N PRO A 743 10.20 -0.03 1.86
CA PRO A 743 9.91 1.13 2.70
C PRO A 743 10.66 2.40 2.31
N GLY A 744 11.92 2.25 1.85
CA GLY A 744 12.75 3.36 1.38
C GLY A 744 12.33 4.01 0.07
N LEU A 745 11.35 3.44 -0.65
CA LEU A 745 10.70 4.01 -1.84
C LEU A 745 9.23 4.38 -1.54
N ARG A 746 8.52 3.53 -0.78
CA ARG A 746 7.12 3.73 -0.33
C ARG A 746 6.90 5.03 0.45
N GLU A 747 7.93 5.61 1.09
CA GLU A 747 7.83 6.94 1.72
C GLU A 747 7.43 8.05 0.72
N PHE A 748 7.78 7.90 -0.58
CA PHE A 748 7.55 8.89 -1.63
C PHE A 748 6.32 8.63 -2.52
N VAL A 749 5.57 7.55 -2.28
CA VAL A 749 4.42 7.17 -3.13
C VAL A 749 3.28 6.55 -2.34
N GLU A 750 2.04 6.92 -2.63
CA GLU A 750 0.81 6.34 -2.07
C GLU A 750 -0.02 5.70 -3.21
N PRO A 751 -0.16 4.36 -3.25
CA PRO A 751 -0.88 3.67 -4.32
C PRO A 751 -2.39 3.58 -4.08
N TYR A 752 -3.18 3.88 -5.12
CA TYR A 752 -4.64 3.80 -5.15
C TYR A 752 -5.07 2.87 -6.29
N ILE A 753 -5.58 1.70 -5.96
CA ILE A 753 -5.86 0.61 -6.91
C ILE A 753 -7.33 0.63 -7.35
N LEU A 754 -7.56 0.73 -8.65
CA LEU A 754 -8.89 0.93 -9.26
C LEU A 754 -9.84 -0.27 -9.14
N ASP A 755 -9.31 -1.46 -9.40
CA ASP A 755 -10.05 -2.70 -9.63
C ASP A 755 -9.85 -3.76 -8.53
N ILE A 756 -9.23 -3.38 -7.41
CA ILE A 756 -9.02 -4.21 -6.20
C ILE A 756 -10.32 -4.77 -5.55
N GLU A 757 -11.46 -4.28 -6.00
CA GLU A 757 -12.81 -4.64 -5.54
C GLU A 757 -13.62 -5.45 -6.57
N LYS A 758 -13.15 -5.55 -7.82
CA LYS A 758 -13.87 -6.10 -8.99
C LYS A 758 -14.37 -7.52 -8.79
N GLU A 759 -13.64 -8.31 -8.00
CA GLU A 759 -13.99 -9.70 -7.65
C GLU A 759 -15.21 -9.80 -6.72
N ILE A 760 -15.43 -8.79 -5.87
CA ILE A 760 -16.58 -8.69 -4.96
C ILE A 760 -17.77 -8.02 -5.66
N ASP A 761 -17.55 -6.84 -6.24
CA ASP A 761 -18.55 -5.95 -6.83
C ASP A 761 -18.14 -5.62 -8.28
N PRO A 762 -18.61 -6.36 -9.29
CA PRO A 762 -18.25 -6.11 -10.69
C PRO A 762 -18.71 -4.76 -11.24
N GLU A 763 -19.65 -4.09 -10.56
CA GLU A 763 -20.14 -2.75 -10.90
C GLU A 763 -19.35 -1.63 -10.18
N ILE A 764 -18.35 -1.97 -9.35
CA ILE A 764 -17.65 -1.00 -8.51
C ILE A 764 -17.06 0.17 -9.29
N LEU A 765 -16.63 -0.06 -10.53
CA LEU A 765 -16.08 0.95 -11.43
C LEU A 765 -17.02 2.14 -11.65
N ASP A 766 -18.34 1.91 -11.66
CA ASP A 766 -19.36 2.94 -11.88
C ASP A 766 -19.67 3.73 -10.58
N LYS A 767 -19.07 3.31 -9.45
CA LYS A 767 -19.24 3.84 -8.10
C LYS A 767 -17.91 4.39 -7.54
N SER A 768 -16.78 3.92 -8.07
CA SER A 768 -15.41 4.30 -7.68
C SER A 768 -15.11 5.75 -8.04
N LYS A 769 -14.63 6.51 -7.06
CA LYS A 769 -13.98 7.80 -7.23
C LYS A 769 -12.96 8.00 -6.12
N PHE A 770 -11.86 8.67 -6.43
CA PHE A 770 -10.93 9.20 -5.45
C PHE A 770 -11.11 10.70 -5.36
N GLU A 771 -11.15 11.23 -4.15
CA GLU A 771 -11.34 12.65 -3.86
C GLU A 771 -10.17 13.15 -3.03
N PHE A 772 -9.58 14.28 -3.45
CA PHE A 772 -8.42 14.89 -2.82
C PHE A 772 -8.71 16.36 -2.54
N ILE A 773 -8.36 16.82 -1.34
CA ILE A 773 -8.46 18.22 -0.95
C ILE A 773 -7.09 18.84 -0.75
N GLN A 774 -7.00 20.12 -1.07
CA GLN A 774 -5.83 20.96 -0.87
C GLN A 774 -5.77 21.44 0.59
N GLU A 775 -4.66 21.20 1.28
CA GLU A 775 -4.40 21.65 2.66
C GLU A 775 -3.09 22.46 2.76
N GLU A 776 -3.08 23.49 3.62
CA GLU A 776 -1.82 24.16 4.01
C GLU A 776 -1.03 23.26 4.95
N ASP A 777 0.30 23.20 4.79
CA ASP A 777 1.14 22.43 5.70
C ASP A 777 1.22 23.09 7.10
N LEU A 778 0.49 22.51 8.06
CA LEU A 778 0.41 22.98 9.45
C LEU A 778 1.70 22.79 10.26
N SER A 779 2.75 22.19 9.68
CA SER A 779 4.03 22.00 10.38
C SER A 779 4.89 23.27 10.41
N ASP A 780 4.71 24.20 9.46
CA ASP A 780 5.45 25.48 9.35
C ASP A 780 4.90 26.57 10.32
N LYS A 781 4.63 26.17 11.57
CA LYS A 781 4.27 27.07 12.68
C LYS A 781 5.53 27.61 13.37
N SER A 782 6.46 28.17 12.58
CA SER A 782 7.48 29.06 13.12
C SER A 782 6.81 30.25 13.83
N ASP A 783 7.49 30.84 14.82
CA ASP A 783 6.87 31.78 15.75
C ASP A 783 6.24 33.02 15.06
N LYS A 784 5.16 33.55 15.62
CA LYS A 784 4.33 34.63 15.03
C LYS A 784 5.01 36.02 15.04
N THR A 785 6.30 36.05 15.32
CA THR A 785 7.09 37.25 15.62
C THR A 785 7.84 37.81 14.41
N GLU A 786 8.08 37.01 13.36
CA GLU A 786 8.52 37.50 12.04
C GLU A 786 7.75 36.84 10.89
N PRO A 787 7.44 37.57 9.79
CA PRO A 787 6.86 36.97 8.59
C PRO A 787 7.92 36.17 7.84
N SER A 788 7.83 34.84 7.89
CA SER A 788 8.75 33.94 7.19
C SER A 788 8.72 34.19 5.67
N LYS A 789 9.90 34.32 5.05
CA LYS A 789 10.04 34.61 3.62
C LYS A 789 9.88 33.39 2.71
N LYS A 790 9.73 32.18 3.26
CA LYS A 790 9.48 30.97 2.50
C LYS A 790 8.00 30.91 2.08
N PRO A 791 7.67 30.50 0.84
CA PRO A 791 6.29 30.21 0.49
C PRO A 791 5.80 29.00 1.30
N LYS A 792 4.65 29.14 1.98
CA LYS A 792 3.97 27.99 2.61
C LYS A 792 3.82 26.87 1.59
N ARG A 793 4.24 25.67 1.94
CA ARG A 793 3.98 24.50 1.10
C ARG A 793 2.54 24.02 1.29
N VAL A 794 1.97 23.56 0.19
CA VAL A 794 0.59 23.11 0.06
C VAL A 794 0.64 21.63 -0.29
N ARG A 795 -0.30 20.83 0.24
CA ARG A 795 -0.33 19.38 0.07
C ARG A 795 -1.73 18.89 -0.26
N PHE A 796 -1.84 17.95 -1.19
CA PHE A 796 -3.07 17.19 -1.38
C PHE A 796 -3.12 15.99 -0.43
N VAL A 797 -4.29 15.78 0.17
CA VAL A 797 -4.60 14.59 0.98
C VAL A 797 -5.87 13.91 0.47
N PRO A 798 -5.96 12.57 0.55
CA PRO A 798 -7.20 11.87 0.20
C PRO A 798 -8.28 12.16 1.25
N VAL A 799 -9.51 12.39 0.78
CA VAL A 799 -10.71 12.38 1.59
C VAL A 799 -11.06 10.93 1.91
N LEU A 800 -11.16 10.56 3.18
CA LEU A 800 -11.51 9.19 3.57
C LEU A 800 -13.04 9.00 3.65
N PRO A 801 -13.57 7.81 3.31
CA PRO A 801 -15.00 7.53 3.44
C PRO A 801 -15.54 7.81 4.84
N GLY A 802 -16.62 8.59 4.93
CA GLY A 802 -17.25 8.97 6.20
C GLY A 802 -16.60 10.15 6.92
N GLU A 803 -15.41 10.61 6.52
CA GLU A 803 -14.99 11.98 6.84
C GLU A 803 -15.99 12.91 6.13
N LYS A 804 -16.78 13.67 6.89
CA LYS A 804 -17.48 14.83 6.33
C LYS A 804 -16.38 15.80 5.93
N GLY A 805 -16.10 15.94 4.62
CA GLY A 805 -15.21 16.98 4.13
C GLY A 805 -15.67 18.33 4.67
N GLU A 806 -14.93 18.88 5.62
CA GLU A 806 -15.50 19.87 6.53
C GLU A 806 -15.88 21.16 5.79
N GLU A 807 -17.05 21.70 6.11
CA GLU A 807 -17.45 23.03 5.65
C GLU A 807 -16.64 24.17 6.31
N SER A 808 -15.71 23.80 7.20
CA SER A 808 -14.71 24.66 7.84
C SER A 808 -13.78 25.31 6.80
N SER A 809 -13.83 26.64 6.73
CA SER A 809 -13.06 27.50 5.81
C SER A 809 -13.33 27.23 4.32
N ARG A 810 -14.41 27.82 3.79
CA ARG A 810 -14.78 27.74 2.35
C ARG A 810 -13.91 28.59 1.40
N ASP A 811 -13.00 29.42 1.92
CA ASP A 811 -12.10 30.21 1.08
C ASP A 811 -10.88 29.40 0.61
N SER A 812 -10.57 29.57 -0.69
CA SER A 812 -9.32 29.24 -1.39
C SER A 812 -8.81 27.80 -1.54
N ARG A 813 -9.49 26.74 -1.06
CA ARG A 813 -9.10 25.33 -1.31
C ARG A 813 -9.55 24.79 -2.70
N ILE A 814 -8.67 24.04 -3.36
CA ILE A 814 -9.01 23.16 -4.50
C ILE A 814 -9.55 21.81 -4.01
N HIS A 815 -10.61 21.30 -4.68
CA HIS A 815 -11.10 19.93 -4.54
C HIS A 815 -11.00 19.19 -5.90
N LEU A 816 -10.23 18.11 -5.91
CA LEU A 816 -9.94 17.25 -7.07
C LEU A 816 -10.71 15.93 -6.94
N THR A 817 -11.51 15.57 -7.95
CA THR A 817 -12.20 14.28 -8.04
C THR A 817 -11.72 13.52 -9.27
N ILE A 818 -11.31 12.26 -9.11
CA ILE A 818 -10.88 11.40 -10.21
C ILE A 818 -11.70 10.10 -10.17
N ALA A 819 -12.41 9.81 -11.27
CA ALA A 819 -13.15 8.56 -11.46
C ALA A 819 -12.60 7.79 -12.67
N PRO A 820 -12.56 6.44 -12.64
CA PRO A 820 -12.22 5.65 -13.82
C PRO A 820 -13.32 5.69 -14.87
N THR A 821 -12.94 5.26 -16.07
CA THR A 821 -13.83 4.94 -17.19
C THR A 821 -13.30 3.68 -17.86
N LYS A 822 -14.18 2.76 -18.26
CA LYS A 822 -13.82 1.46 -18.85
C LYS A 822 -13.20 1.68 -20.24
N SER A 823 -12.04 1.08 -20.48
CA SER A 823 -11.34 1.14 -21.76
C SER A 823 -11.13 -0.25 -22.35
N TYR A 824 -11.47 -0.41 -23.62
CA TYR A 824 -11.52 -1.70 -24.31
C TYR A 824 -10.16 -2.05 -24.89
N HIS A 825 -9.24 -2.36 -23.98
CA HIS A 825 -7.84 -2.67 -24.25
C HIS A 825 -7.29 -3.72 -23.26
N ASN A 826 -6.32 -4.51 -23.70
CA ASN A 826 -5.74 -5.62 -22.95
C ASN A 826 -4.34 -5.24 -22.49
N ASP A 827 -4.12 -5.19 -21.18
CA ASP A 827 -2.84 -4.83 -20.56
C ASP A 827 -1.86 -6.02 -20.40
N PHE A 828 -2.25 -7.18 -20.93
CA PHE A 828 -1.59 -8.49 -20.80
C PHE A 828 -1.45 -9.03 -19.37
N SER A 829 -2.20 -8.49 -18.40
CA SER A 829 -2.19 -9.02 -17.02
C SER A 829 -3.04 -10.27 -16.82
N GLU A 830 -4.03 -10.51 -17.69
CA GLU A 830 -5.12 -11.51 -17.52
C GLU A 830 -6.08 -11.27 -16.33
N TYR A 831 -5.82 -10.29 -15.45
CA TYR A 831 -6.60 -10.08 -14.22
C TYR A 831 -6.97 -8.62 -13.90
N SER A 832 -6.47 -7.64 -14.65
CA SER A 832 -6.87 -6.23 -14.61
C SER A 832 -7.63 -5.82 -15.88
N ASP A 833 -8.33 -4.69 -15.83
CA ASP A 833 -8.77 -3.99 -17.05
C ASP A 833 -7.87 -2.78 -17.35
N SER A 834 -8.02 -2.20 -18.55
CA SER A 834 -7.47 -0.89 -18.89
C SER A 834 -8.50 0.22 -18.63
N PHE A 835 -8.04 1.42 -18.24
CA PHE A 835 -8.92 2.53 -17.85
C PHE A 835 -8.53 3.88 -18.44
N GLY A 836 -9.54 4.64 -18.88
CA GLY A 836 -9.47 6.09 -18.99
C GLY A 836 -9.85 6.77 -17.68
N PHE A 837 -9.75 8.10 -17.61
CA PHE A 837 -10.06 8.88 -16.41
C PHE A 837 -10.99 10.05 -16.67
N MET A 838 -11.83 10.35 -15.67
CA MET A 838 -12.65 11.56 -15.56
C MET A 838 -12.09 12.39 -14.41
N ILE A 839 -11.40 13.49 -14.76
CA ILE A 839 -10.73 14.38 -13.83
C ILE A 839 -11.58 15.64 -13.68
N ARG A 840 -12.09 15.91 -12.47
CA ARG A 840 -12.80 17.15 -12.15
C ARG A 840 -12.01 17.98 -11.16
N ILE A 841 -11.71 19.23 -11.53
CA ILE A 841 -11.04 20.21 -10.68
C ILE A 841 -12.07 21.28 -10.30
N ASN A 842 -12.29 21.44 -8.99
CA ASN A 842 -13.16 22.46 -8.43
C ASN A 842 -12.31 23.42 -7.60
N ASP A 843 -11.90 24.57 -8.15
CA ASP A 843 -11.45 25.69 -7.33
C ASP A 843 -12.67 26.53 -6.92
N LEU A 844 -12.93 26.58 -5.61
CA LEU A 844 -14.02 27.36 -5.02
C LEU A 844 -13.89 28.86 -5.31
N ALA A 845 -12.66 29.38 -5.50
CA ALA A 845 -12.43 30.79 -5.82
C ALA A 845 -12.79 31.16 -7.28
N LEU A 846 -12.83 30.19 -8.21
CA LEU A 846 -13.28 30.43 -9.59
C LEU A 846 -14.79 30.67 -9.71
N LYS A 847 -15.58 30.37 -8.66
CA LYS A 847 -17.05 30.52 -8.61
C LYS A 847 -17.80 29.76 -9.72
N GLN A 848 -17.20 28.68 -10.24
CA GLN A 848 -17.85 27.78 -11.19
C GLN A 848 -18.68 26.74 -10.43
N GLU A 849 -20.01 26.79 -10.55
CA GLU A 849 -20.93 25.90 -9.82
C GLU A 849 -20.74 24.39 -10.12
N SER A 850 -20.07 24.04 -11.23
CA SER A 850 -19.83 22.66 -11.69
C SER A 850 -18.37 22.19 -11.65
N GLY A 851 -17.43 23.08 -11.35
CA GLY A 851 -16.01 22.89 -11.65
C GLY A 851 -15.72 22.70 -13.15
N TYR A 852 -14.47 22.36 -13.47
CA TYR A 852 -14.01 21.98 -14.81
C TYR A 852 -13.79 20.47 -14.90
N THR A 853 -14.29 19.82 -15.96
CA THR A 853 -14.14 18.36 -16.16
C THR A 853 -13.33 18.03 -17.42
N PHE A 854 -12.16 17.42 -17.24
CA PHE A 854 -11.27 16.89 -18.27
C PHE A 854 -11.44 15.36 -18.37
N GLY A 855 -11.63 14.83 -19.58
CA GLY A 855 -11.67 13.39 -19.83
C GLY A 855 -10.37 12.88 -20.48
N TYR A 856 -9.99 11.65 -20.16
CA TYR A 856 -8.90 10.90 -20.78
C TYR A 856 -9.41 9.53 -21.19
N THR A 857 -9.19 9.09 -22.44
CA THR A 857 -9.69 7.78 -22.89
C THR A 857 -8.83 6.60 -22.50
N GLY A 858 -7.53 6.80 -22.26
CA GLY A 858 -6.55 5.69 -22.28
C GLY A 858 -6.56 4.96 -23.63
N ASP A 859 -5.79 3.89 -23.76
CA ASP A 859 -5.84 3.02 -24.93
C ASP A 859 -7.18 2.27 -24.95
N THR A 860 -7.89 2.32 -26.07
CA THR A 860 -9.25 1.76 -26.15
C THR A 860 -9.70 1.56 -27.60
N SER A 861 -10.35 0.44 -27.92
CA SER A 861 -11.10 0.31 -29.18
C SER A 861 -12.42 1.09 -29.13
N TRP A 862 -13.04 1.39 -30.28
CA TRP A 862 -14.38 1.98 -30.30
C TRP A 862 -15.46 0.97 -29.89
N ASN A 863 -16.41 1.41 -29.05
CA ASN A 863 -17.62 0.72 -28.65
C ASN A 863 -18.73 1.74 -28.30
N ASP A 864 -19.99 1.31 -28.36
CA ASP A 864 -21.19 2.18 -28.23
C ASP A 864 -21.35 2.84 -26.84
N ASP A 865 -20.73 2.28 -25.80
CA ASP A 865 -20.83 2.75 -24.40
C ASP A 865 -19.78 3.79 -24.02
N ILE A 866 -18.58 3.71 -24.61
CA ILE A 866 -17.40 4.51 -24.22
C ILE A 866 -17.70 6.01 -24.17
N MET A 867 -18.29 6.56 -25.24
CA MET A 867 -18.55 8.00 -25.31
C MET A 867 -19.65 8.48 -24.36
N LYS A 868 -20.45 7.57 -23.79
CA LYS A 868 -21.44 7.90 -22.76
C LYS A 868 -20.75 8.17 -21.40
N GLN A 869 -19.55 7.61 -21.17
CA GLN A 869 -18.77 7.84 -19.96
C GLN A 869 -18.23 9.29 -19.88
N TYR A 870 -17.83 9.86 -21.01
CA TYR A 870 -17.33 11.24 -21.14
C TYR A 870 -18.43 12.26 -21.43
N ALA A 871 -19.70 11.90 -21.22
CA ALA A 871 -20.85 12.74 -21.55
C ALA A 871 -20.88 14.03 -20.71
N GLY A 872 -20.52 15.14 -21.35
CA GLY A 872 -20.51 16.45 -20.72
C GLY A 872 -19.18 16.88 -20.10
N CYS A 873 -18.07 16.28 -20.49
CA CYS A 873 -16.73 16.87 -20.35
C CYS A 873 -16.65 18.26 -20.98
N ASP A 874 -15.71 19.07 -20.50
CA ASP A 874 -15.35 20.37 -21.05
C ASP A 874 -14.18 20.24 -22.06
N SER A 875 -13.27 19.31 -21.80
CA SER A 875 -12.27 18.82 -22.75
C SER A 875 -12.08 17.31 -22.64
N LEU A 876 -11.62 16.67 -23.73
CA LEU A 876 -11.39 15.24 -23.83
C LEU A 876 -10.12 14.96 -24.63
N LEU A 877 -9.22 14.16 -24.06
CA LEU A 877 -8.01 13.65 -24.69
C LEU A 877 -8.27 12.27 -25.28
N VAL A 878 -8.08 12.13 -26.61
CA VAL A 878 -8.40 10.94 -27.39
C VAL A 878 -7.20 10.44 -28.20
N HIS A 879 -6.91 9.15 -28.08
CA HIS A 879 -5.85 8.45 -28.83
C HIS A 879 -6.35 7.96 -30.18
N ILE A 880 -5.52 8.04 -31.23
CA ILE A 880 -5.85 7.45 -32.54
C ILE A 880 -5.10 6.15 -32.83
N GLY A 881 -3.83 6.06 -32.43
CA GLY A 881 -2.93 5.02 -32.93
C GLY A 881 -2.65 5.22 -34.42
N SER A 882 -3.02 4.24 -35.24
CA SER A 882 -2.79 4.25 -36.69
C SER A 882 -4.05 4.55 -37.51
N LEU A 883 -3.91 5.00 -38.76
CA LEU A 883 -5.09 5.25 -39.61
C LEU A 883 -5.77 3.94 -40.09
N ILE A 884 -4.98 2.94 -40.48
CA ILE A 884 -5.41 1.61 -40.98
C ILE A 884 -4.40 0.53 -40.57
N ASP A 885 -4.75 -0.76 -40.68
CA ASP A 885 -3.90 -1.90 -40.26
C ASP A 885 -2.49 -1.83 -40.87
N ARG A 886 -1.47 -2.05 -40.04
CA ARG A 886 -0.04 -1.99 -40.39
C ARG A 886 0.66 -3.35 -40.32
N GLU A 887 0.00 -4.42 -39.89
CA GLU A 887 0.56 -5.78 -39.86
C GLU A 887 0.27 -6.53 -41.16
N LYS A 888 -1.02 -6.74 -41.47
CA LYS A 888 -1.47 -7.63 -42.56
C LYS A 888 -1.34 -6.94 -43.93
N CYS A 889 -0.66 -7.60 -44.88
CA CYS A 889 -0.22 -6.95 -46.12
C CYS A 889 -1.35 -6.57 -47.09
N ASP A 890 -2.47 -7.27 -47.06
CA ASP A 890 -3.72 -6.96 -47.76
C ASP A 890 -4.43 -5.73 -47.17
N ARG A 891 -4.32 -5.51 -45.85
CA ARG A 891 -5.03 -4.46 -45.10
C ARG A 891 -4.31 -3.10 -45.07
N LYS A 892 -3.05 -3.04 -45.50
CA LYS A 892 -2.19 -1.83 -45.57
C LYS A 892 -2.65 -0.74 -46.56
N LYS A 893 -3.85 -0.84 -47.15
CA LYS A 893 -4.38 0.09 -48.16
C LYS A 893 -5.81 0.50 -47.82
N PHE A 894 -6.15 1.78 -47.98
CA PHE A 894 -7.51 2.28 -47.81
C PHE A 894 -8.53 1.54 -48.69
N SER A 895 -8.13 1.10 -49.90
CA SER A 895 -8.97 0.32 -50.80
C SER A 895 -9.38 -1.08 -50.28
N TYR A 896 -8.77 -1.57 -49.21
CA TYR A 896 -9.29 -2.74 -48.49
C TYR A 896 -10.68 -2.45 -47.88
N TYR A 897 -10.90 -1.21 -47.41
CA TYR A 897 -12.04 -0.79 -46.58
C TYR A 897 -13.19 -0.13 -47.36
N GLU A 898 -12.97 0.29 -48.61
CA GLU A 898 -13.94 1.03 -49.44
C GLU A 898 -15.34 0.38 -49.55
N ASN A 899 -15.41 -0.95 -49.50
CA ASN A 899 -16.61 -1.71 -49.87
C ASN A 899 -17.18 -2.58 -48.73
N GLY A 900 -17.02 -2.20 -47.46
CA GLY A 900 -17.71 -2.91 -46.37
C GLY A 900 -17.44 -2.40 -44.97
N GLY A 901 -18.48 -1.94 -44.27
CA GLY A 901 -18.41 -1.52 -42.86
C GLY A 901 -17.98 -2.65 -41.91
N GLU A 902 -18.26 -3.91 -42.26
CA GLU A 902 -17.76 -5.10 -41.57
C GLU A 902 -16.23 -5.10 -41.45
N LYS A 903 -15.50 -4.71 -42.50
CA LYS A 903 -14.03 -4.62 -42.48
C LYS A 903 -13.50 -3.48 -41.60
N CYS A 904 -14.25 -2.39 -41.51
CA CYS A 904 -13.95 -1.29 -40.59
C CYS A 904 -14.18 -1.73 -39.14
N PHE A 905 -15.21 -2.52 -38.88
CA PHE A 905 -15.52 -3.07 -37.56
C PHE A 905 -14.53 -4.18 -37.14
N GLU A 906 -14.10 -5.03 -38.09
CA GLU A 906 -12.98 -5.97 -37.91
C GLU A 906 -11.70 -5.26 -37.45
N LEU A 907 -11.37 -4.10 -38.04
CA LEU A 907 -10.18 -3.33 -37.67
C LEU A 907 -10.26 -2.84 -36.22
N ILE A 908 -11.40 -2.24 -35.86
CA ILE A 908 -11.65 -1.71 -34.51
C ILE A 908 -11.55 -2.83 -33.47
N ARG A 909 -12.28 -3.94 -33.67
CA ARG A 909 -12.32 -5.06 -32.72
C ARG A 909 -11.04 -5.89 -32.69
N GLY A 910 -10.29 -5.94 -33.80
CA GLY A 910 -9.10 -6.76 -33.94
C GLY A 910 -7.81 -6.12 -33.41
N LYS A 911 -7.86 -4.86 -32.96
CA LYS A 911 -6.66 -4.07 -32.63
C LYS A 911 -6.68 -3.31 -31.30
N ASN A 912 -7.80 -3.30 -30.56
CA ASN A 912 -7.89 -2.63 -29.24
C ASN A 912 -7.56 -1.11 -29.24
N HIS A 913 -7.70 -0.44 -30.39
CA HIS A 913 -7.52 1.00 -30.60
C HIS A 913 -8.62 1.52 -31.56
N PRO A 914 -8.89 2.84 -31.66
CA PRO A 914 -10.00 3.32 -32.48
C PRO A 914 -9.68 3.27 -33.98
N TYR A 915 -8.43 3.54 -34.34
CA TYR A 915 -8.00 3.83 -35.72
C TYR A 915 -8.82 4.98 -36.35
N LEU A 916 -8.67 5.26 -37.65
CA LEU A 916 -9.47 6.29 -38.34
C LEU A 916 -10.98 6.08 -38.14
N MET A 917 -11.45 4.84 -38.28
CA MET A 917 -12.88 4.54 -38.32
C MET A 917 -13.54 4.72 -36.94
N GLY A 918 -12.95 4.13 -35.88
CA GLY A 918 -13.44 4.30 -34.52
C GLY A 918 -13.31 5.74 -34.02
N MET A 919 -12.27 6.47 -34.44
CA MET A 919 -12.14 7.90 -34.15
C MET A 919 -13.28 8.73 -34.77
N LEU A 920 -13.65 8.47 -36.03
CA LEU A 920 -14.79 9.14 -36.67
C LEU A 920 -16.12 8.82 -35.95
N HIS A 921 -16.28 7.60 -35.43
CA HIS A 921 -17.44 7.27 -34.60
C HIS A 921 -17.40 7.96 -33.22
N PHE A 922 -16.25 8.03 -32.53
CA PHE A 922 -16.10 8.80 -31.29
C PHE A 922 -16.51 10.27 -31.47
N LEU A 923 -15.93 10.96 -32.45
CA LEU A 923 -16.24 12.37 -32.72
C LEU A 923 -17.71 12.58 -33.10
N THR A 924 -18.31 11.63 -33.83
CA THR A 924 -19.74 11.63 -34.16
C THR A 924 -20.65 11.50 -32.93
N GLU A 925 -20.32 10.67 -31.94
CA GLU A 925 -21.10 10.58 -30.71
C GLU A 925 -20.94 11.81 -29.80
N ILE A 926 -19.74 12.42 -29.74
CA ILE A 926 -19.56 13.72 -29.03
C ILE A 926 -20.39 14.81 -29.72
N PHE A 927 -20.37 14.86 -31.05
CA PHE A 927 -21.16 15.80 -31.85
C PHE A 927 -22.68 15.66 -31.59
N LYS A 928 -23.19 14.43 -31.44
CA LYS A 928 -24.60 14.15 -31.09
C LYS A 928 -24.96 14.57 -29.66
N THR A 929 -24.05 14.39 -28.71
CA THR A 929 -24.29 14.60 -27.27
C THR A 929 -24.01 16.03 -26.77
N LYS A 930 -23.53 16.93 -27.65
CA LYS A 930 -23.15 18.31 -27.33
C LYS A 930 -24.23 19.10 -26.56
N ARG A 931 -23.80 19.87 -25.56
CA ARG A 931 -24.66 20.87 -24.89
C ARG A 931 -24.89 22.06 -25.82
N LYS A 932 -26.11 22.60 -25.88
CA LYS A 932 -26.50 23.66 -26.85
C LYS A 932 -25.61 24.92 -26.86
N ASN A 933 -24.93 25.22 -25.74
CA ASN A 933 -24.24 26.50 -25.52
C ASN A 933 -22.73 26.37 -25.20
N LYS A 934 -22.09 25.20 -25.38
CA LYS A 934 -20.63 25.03 -25.18
C LYS A 934 -20.06 23.99 -26.13
N LYS A 935 -19.05 24.37 -26.93
CA LYS A 935 -18.21 23.42 -27.67
C LYS A 935 -17.28 22.69 -26.69
N PRO A 936 -17.14 21.35 -26.74
CA PRO A 936 -16.07 20.66 -26.04
C PRO A 936 -14.77 20.73 -26.84
N LEU A 937 -13.63 20.80 -26.13
CA LEU A 937 -12.30 20.76 -26.73
C LEU A 937 -11.78 19.33 -26.82
N ILE A 938 -11.47 18.88 -28.03
CA ILE A 938 -10.84 17.59 -28.33
C ILE A 938 -9.34 17.76 -28.50
N LEU A 939 -8.58 17.07 -27.66
CA LEU A 939 -7.13 16.97 -27.74
C LEU A 939 -6.83 15.62 -28.40
N MET A 940 -6.21 15.61 -29.57
CA MET A 940 -5.89 14.38 -30.31
C MET A 940 -4.42 14.03 -30.16
N SER A 941 -4.15 12.85 -29.61
CA SER A 941 -2.80 12.36 -29.31
C SER A 941 -2.55 10.96 -29.88
N GLU A 942 -1.34 10.44 -29.64
CA GLU A 942 -0.89 9.13 -30.10
C GLU A 942 -1.08 8.87 -31.59
N PHE A 943 -0.59 9.81 -32.37
CA PHE A 943 -0.38 9.57 -33.80
C PHE A 943 0.70 8.48 -33.99
N GLY A 944 0.42 7.50 -34.82
CA GLY A 944 1.43 6.60 -35.37
C GLY A 944 2.43 7.34 -36.26
N GLU A 945 3.68 6.87 -36.28
CA GLU A 945 4.76 7.51 -37.05
C GLU A 945 4.50 7.55 -38.56
N GLU A 946 3.59 6.73 -39.10
CA GLU A 946 3.19 6.85 -40.50
C GLU A 946 2.44 8.14 -40.83
N MET A 947 2.08 8.94 -39.82
CA MET A 947 1.49 10.28 -39.99
C MET A 947 2.55 11.40 -40.05
N ARG A 948 3.85 11.05 -40.08
CA ARG A 948 4.95 11.95 -40.51
C ARG A 948 4.75 12.40 -41.96
N GLY A 949 5.35 13.53 -42.34
CA GLY A 949 5.18 14.19 -43.63
C GLY A 949 4.01 15.17 -43.68
N GLY A 950 3.60 15.77 -42.55
CA GLY A 950 2.48 16.71 -42.47
C GLY A 950 1.10 16.06 -42.39
N ILE A 951 1.01 14.73 -42.43
CA ILE A 951 -0.26 13.99 -42.42
C ILE A 951 -1.02 14.23 -41.11
N ARG A 952 -0.34 14.35 -39.96
CA ARG A 952 -0.97 14.78 -38.69
C ARG A 952 -1.80 16.06 -38.84
N LEU A 953 -1.26 17.07 -39.51
CA LEU A 953 -1.88 18.38 -39.68
C LEU A 953 -2.98 18.39 -40.75
N ASP A 954 -2.78 17.68 -41.87
CA ASP A 954 -3.83 17.49 -42.89
C ASP A 954 -5.03 16.74 -42.30
N PHE A 955 -4.79 15.66 -41.54
CA PHE A 955 -5.83 14.86 -40.92
C PHE A 955 -6.65 15.66 -39.89
N VAL A 956 -6.00 16.34 -38.94
CA VAL A 956 -6.73 17.21 -37.98
C VAL A 956 -7.41 18.38 -38.69
N GLY A 957 -6.84 18.90 -39.78
CA GLY A 957 -7.48 19.91 -40.64
C GLY A 957 -8.77 19.40 -41.32
N ARG A 958 -8.81 18.14 -41.76
CA ARG A 958 -10.03 17.49 -42.28
C ARG A 958 -11.07 17.29 -41.18
N LEU A 959 -10.66 16.88 -39.99
CA LEU A 959 -11.57 16.72 -38.85
C LEU A 959 -12.17 18.06 -38.43
N LYS A 960 -11.37 19.12 -38.31
CA LYS A 960 -11.87 20.50 -38.11
C LYS A 960 -12.93 20.86 -39.14
N LYS A 961 -12.60 20.78 -40.43
CA LYS A 961 -13.56 21.07 -41.51
C LYS A 961 -14.83 20.19 -41.49
N THR A 962 -14.81 19.03 -40.84
CA THR A 962 -15.97 18.14 -40.69
C THR A 962 -16.84 18.49 -39.48
N TYR A 963 -16.28 19.14 -38.45
CA TYR A 963 -16.93 19.41 -37.16
C TYR A 963 -16.82 20.88 -36.68
N ASP A 964 -16.37 21.82 -37.54
CA ASP A 964 -15.92 23.19 -37.23
C ASP A 964 -16.91 23.99 -36.37
N ASP A 965 -18.21 23.90 -36.66
CA ASP A 965 -19.27 24.60 -35.92
C ASP A 965 -19.52 24.05 -34.50
N THR A 966 -18.82 22.99 -34.08
CA THR A 966 -19.25 22.15 -32.95
C THR A 966 -18.17 21.57 -32.05
N LEU A 967 -17.02 21.17 -32.59
CA LEU A 967 -15.91 20.59 -31.83
C LEU A 967 -14.66 21.42 -32.11
N ASP A 968 -14.01 21.91 -31.07
CA ASP A 968 -12.69 22.51 -31.22
C ASP A 968 -11.66 21.39 -31.12
N ILE A 969 -10.75 21.24 -32.08
CA ILE A 969 -9.82 20.09 -32.17
C ILE A 969 -8.37 20.58 -32.22
N LEU A 970 -7.46 19.98 -31.47
CA LEU A 970 -6.02 20.28 -31.50
C LEU A 970 -5.16 19.00 -31.63
N PRO A 971 -4.09 19.00 -32.45
CA PRO A 971 -3.08 17.95 -32.42
C PRO A 971 -2.15 18.16 -31.20
N VAL A 972 -1.96 17.12 -30.40
CA VAL A 972 -1.04 17.10 -29.25
C VAL A 972 0.39 16.77 -29.70
N ASP A 973 1.35 17.46 -29.11
CA ASP A 973 2.80 17.22 -29.22
C ASP A 973 3.47 17.76 -27.94
N ILE A 974 4.76 17.48 -27.76
CA ILE A 974 5.57 17.91 -26.61
C ILE A 974 5.62 19.44 -26.55
N GLY A 975 5.16 20.01 -25.44
CA GLY A 975 5.15 21.45 -25.20
C GLY A 975 3.95 22.20 -25.77
N LEU A 976 2.94 21.49 -26.30
CA LEU A 976 1.59 22.05 -26.46
C LEU A 976 1.03 22.37 -25.08
N ASP A 977 0.69 23.63 -24.86
CA ASP A 977 0.23 24.18 -23.58
C ASP A 977 -1.09 24.93 -23.83
N VAL A 978 -2.15 24.48 -23.17
CA VAL A 978 -3.53 24.93 -23.39
C VAL A 978 -4.14 25.38 -22.08
N LEU A 979 -4.47 26.67 -22.01
CA LEU A 979 -5.27 27.27 -20.97
C LEU A 979 -6.72 26.80 -21.10
N LEU A 980 -7.16 25.95 -20.18
CA LEU A 980 -8.49 25.33 -20.18
C LEU A 980 -9.55 26.21 -19.50
N ALA A 981 -9.17 26.90 -18.42
CA ALA A 981 -9.97 27.88 -17.70
C ALA A 981 -9.07 28.85 -16.90
N CYS A 982 -9.54 30.06 -16.60
CA CYS A 982 -8.84 31.00 -15.72
C CYS A 982 -9.79 31.92 -14.95
N HIS A 983 -9.28 32.54 -13.89
CA HIS A 983 -9.94 33.64 -13.21
C HIS A 983 -9.76 34.97 -13.97
N SER A 984 -10.81 35.79 -14.03
CA SER A 984 -10.86 37.00 -14.85
C SER A 984 -10.09 38.19 -14.24
N SER A 985 -8.77 38.09 -14.18
CA SER A 985 -7.88 39.25 -14.03
C SER A 985 -8.06 40.22 -15.21
N ASN A 986 -7.59 41.47 -15.10
CA ASN A 986 -7.73 42.44 -16.20
C ASN A 986 -7.01 42.03 -17.49
N GLU A 987 -6.02 41.15 -17.41
CA GLU A 987 -5.26 40.63 -18.56
C GLU A 987 -6.01 39.51 -19.30
N CYS A 988 -6.88 38.78 -18.61
CA CYS A 988 -7.72 37.74 -19.21
C CYS A 988 -9.03 38.28 -19.83
N LYS A 989 -9.27 39.60 -19.80
CA LYS A 989 -10.50 40.23 -20.31
C LYS A 989 -10.51 40.41 -21.83
N ASP A 990 -11.09 39.46 -22.53
CA ASP A 990 -11.72 39.75 -23.82
C ASP A 990 -12.83 40.79 -23.63
N ARG A 991 -12.87 41.82 -24.49
CA ARG A 991 -13.77 42.98 -24.35
C ARG A 991 -15.25 42.69 -24.71
N SER A 992 -15.62 41.43 -24.93
CA SER A 992 -16.86 41.03 -25.61
C SER A 992 -17.86 40.24 -24.76
N THR A 993 -17.47 39.68 -23.61
CA THR A 993 -18.34 38.82 -22.78
C THR A 993 -18.47 39.34 -21.35
N SER A 994 -19.55 40.08 -21.06
CA SER A 994 -19.82 40.69 -19.75
C SER A 994 -20.52 39.79 -18.73
N ASN A 995 -20.84 38.54 -19.11
CA ASN A 995 -21.52 37.57 -18.25
C ASN A 995 -20.54 36.46 -17.86
N GLY A 996 -20.56 36.02 -16.60
CA GLY A 996 -19.58 35.10 -15.99
C GLY A 996 -19.68 33.63 -16.42
N THR A 997 -19.82 33.36 -17.72
CA THR A 997 -19.69 32.01 -18.30
C THR A 997 -18.24 31.74 -18.68
N ASN A 998 -17.79 30.48 -18.49
CA ASN A 998 -16.44 30.00 -18.79
C ASN A 998 -15.76 30.69 -19.99
N ALA A 999 -14.56 31.24 -19.79
CA ALA A 999 -13.72 31.69 -20.89
C ALA A 999 -13.43 30.53 -21.86
N ASN A 1000 -13.45 30.83 -23.16
CA ASN A 1000 -13.09 29.86 -24.19
C ASN A 1000 -11.62 29.43 -24.01
N PRO A 1001 -11.27 28.15 -24.25
CA PRO A 1001 -9.88 27.69 -24.14
C PRO A 1001 -8.94 28.48 -25.05
N LYS A 1002 -7.68 28.64 -24.62
CA LYS A 1002 -6.64 29.35 -25.36
C LYS A 1002 -5.36 28.52 -25.39
N VAL A 1003 -4.54 28.69 -26.40
CA VAL A 1003 -3.30 27.91 -26.59
C VAL A 1003 -2.08 28.82 -26.61
N TRP A 1004 -0.99 28.36 -26.01
CA TRP A 1004 0.27 29.09 -25.94
C TRP A 1004 0.90 29.25 -27.33
N CYS A 1005 1.17 30.49 -27.72
CA CYS A 1005 2.01 30.79 -28.88
C CYS A 1005 3.48 30.86 -28.44
N VAL A 1006 4.31 29.92 -28.88
CA VAL A 1006 5.72 29.85 -28.45
C VAL A 1006 6.55 31.07 -28.90
N GLN A 1007 6.14 31.76 -29.97
CA GLN A 1007 6.86 32.90 -30.54
C GLN A 1007 6.60 34.21 -29.79
N CYS A 1008 5.35 34.54 -29.46
CA CYS A 1008 5.03 35.76 -28.69
C CYS A 1008 4.90 35.54 -27.19
N LYS A 1009 4.90 34.29 -26.71
CA LYS A 1009 4.75 33.93 -25.29
C LYS A 1009 3.45 34.48 -24.67
N HIS A 1010 2.34 34.26 -25.38
CA HIS A 1010 0.99 34.63 -24.94
C HIS A 1010 -0.01 33.52 -25.33
N PHE A 1011 -1.08 33.36 -24.55
CA PHE A 1011 -2.21 32.50 -24.90
C PHE A 1011 -3.14 33.18 -25.90
N VAL A 1012 -3.43 32.50 -27.00
CA VAL A 1012 -4.30 32.99 -28.10
C VAL A 1012 -5.53 32.10 -28.28
N ALA A 1013 -6.60 32.64 -28.87
CA ALA A 1013 -7.78 31.86 -29.21
C ALA A 1013 -7.43 30.69 -30.14
N LEU A 1014 -8.16 29.57 -30.05
CA LEU A 1014 -7.89 28.37 -30.85
C LEU A 1014 -8.01 28.61 -32.36
N ASP A 1015 -8.88 29.55 -32.76
CA ASP A 1015 -9.01 30.01 -34.14
C ASP A 1015 -7.81 30.83 -34.61
N ASP A 1016 -7.06 31.46 -33.72
CA ASP A 1016 -5.82 32.18 -34.04
C ASP A 1016 -4.56 31.31 -33.95
N ALA A 1017 -4.70 30.04 -33.56
CA ALA A 1017 -3.60 29.08 -33.56
C ALA A 1017 -3.21 28.64 -34.98
N ALA A 1018 -1.92 28.40 -35.19
CA ALA A 1018 -1.42 27.66 -36.33
C ALA A 1018 -0.24 26.79 -35.90
N PHE A 1019 -0.24 25.53 -36.34
CA PHE A 1019 0.86 24.61 -36.06
C PHE A 1019 1.95 24.75 -37.13
N ILE A 1020 3.20 24.52 -36.72
CA ILE A 1020 4.38 24.54 -37.56
C ILE A 1020 5.25 23.31 -37.21
N PRO A 1021 5.52 22.40 -38.15
CA PRO A 1021 6.44 21.30 -37.93
C PRO A 1021 7.90 21.79 -37.95
N TYR A 1022 8.74 21.15 -37.14
CA TYR A 1022 10.18 21.38 -37.09
C TYR A 1022 10.92 20.05 -36.85
N GLY A 1023 12.20 19.97 -37.21
CA GLY A 1023 13.03 18.78 -36.97
C GLY A 1023 12.73 17.60 -37.90
N HIS A 1024 13.52 16.54 -37.73
CA HIS A 1024 13.47 15.30 -38.54
C HIS A 1024 12.38 14.31 -38.08
N ASP A 1025 11.86 14.51 -36.87
CA ASP A 1025 10.75 13.80 -36.25
C ASP A 1025 9.46 14.64 -36.20
N GLU A 1026 9.42 15.75 -36.93
CA GLU A 1026 8.26 16.61 -37.18
C GLU A 1026 7.57 17.15 -35.91
N ALA A 1027 8.34 17.60 -34.93
CA ALA A 1027 7.87 18.28 -33.72
C ALA A 1027 6.92 19.45 -34.05
N LEU A 1028 5.69 19.42 -33.52
CA LEU A 1028 4.68 20.46 -33.78
C LEU A 1028 4.72 21.58 -32.76
N PHE A 1029 5.02 22.79 -33.22
CA PHE A 1029 4.99 24.01 -32.40
C PHE A 1029 3.76 24.86 -32.71
N CYS A 1030 3.07 25.34 -31.67
CA CYS A 1030 1.95 26.28 -31.80
C CYS A 1030 2.47 27.73 -31.92
N VAL A 1031 2.11 28.40 -33.02
CA VAL A 1031 2.44 29.80 -33.32
C VAL A 1031 1.20 30.50 -33.83
N CYS A 1032 0.84 31.65 -33.25
CA CYS A 1032 -0.38 32.34 -33.64
C CYS A 1032 -0.30 32.87 -35.09
N LYS A 1033 -1.46 33.01 -35.74
CA LYS A 1033 -1.60 33.49 -37.13
C LYS A 1033 -0.97 34.86 -37.38
N ILE A 1034 -0.80 35.68 -36.33
CA ILE A 1034 -0.09 36.96 -36.38
C ILE A 1034 1.43 36.71 -36.45
N CYS A 1035 2.01 36.00 -35.49
CA CYS A 1035 3.45 35.66 -35.50
C CYS A 1035 3.86 34.90 -36.77
N LYS A 1036 3.06 33.92 -37.22
CA LYS A 1036 3.31 33.15 -38.45
C LYS A 1036 3.33 34.01 -39.73
N LYS A 1037 2.80 35.24 -39.68
CA LYS A 1037 2.85 36.23 -40.78
C LYS A 1037 3.87 37.35 -40.56
N ALA A 1038 4.11 37.74 -39.32
CA ALA A 1038 4.91 38.92 -38.96
C ALA A 1038 6.37 38.60 -38.61
N THR A 1039 6.68 37.40 -38.15
CA THR A 1039 8.04 36.97 -37.83
C THR A 1039 8.75 36.46 -39.09
N PRO A 1040 9.96 36.98 -39.44
CA PRO A 1040 10.75 36.45 -40.55
C PRO A 1040 11.04 34.95 -40.38
N VAL A 1041 11.04 34.21 -41.49
CA VAL A 1041 11.11 32.74 -41.46
C VAL A 1041 12.38 32.23 -40.77
N ASN A 1042 13.53 32.88 -40.96
CA ASN A 1042 14.77 32.49 -40.27
C ASN A 1042 14.66 32.69 -38.75
N VAL A 1043 14.20 33.85 -38.28
CA VAL A 1043 14.02 34.15 -36.84
C VAL A 1043 13.02 33.18 -36.19
N LEU A 1044 11.97 32.79 -36.93
CA LEU A 1044 11.01 31.79 -36.49
C LEU A 1044 11.65 30.40 -36.39
N GLN A 1045 12.41 29.97 -37.40
CA GLN A 1045 13.10 28.68 -37.39
C GLN A 1045 14.21 28.60 -36.33
N GLU A 1046 14.95 29.70 -36.10
CA GLU A 1046 15.94 29.84 -35.01
C GLU A 1046 15.25 29.69 -33.64
N GLY A 1047 14.08 30.32 -33.46
CA GLY A 1047 13.26 30.18 -32.24
C GLY A 1047 12.73 28.76 -32.01
N LEU A 1048 12.30 28.07 -33.07
CA LEU A 1048 11.89 26.66 -32.98
C LEU A 1048 13.08 25.72 -32.73
N CYS A 1049 14.25 26.00 -33.32
CA CYS A 1049 15.50 25.27 -33.07
C CYS A 1049 15.87 25.32 -31.58
N ALA A 1050 15.91 26.52 -30.99
CA ALA A 1050 16.24 26.69 -29.57
C ALA A 1050 15.27 25.95 -28.64
N LEU A 1051 13.96 25.95 -28.95
CA LEU A 1051 12.96 25.20 -28.18
C LEU A 1051 13.04 23.68 -28.39
N TYR A 1052 13.44 23.24 -29.58
CA TYR A 1052 13.63 21.83 -29.90
C TYR A 1052 14.90 21.25 -29.23
N GLU A 1053 16.00 21.99 -29.26
CA GLU A 1053 17.31 21.54 -28.75
C GLU A 1053 17.53 21.79 -27.25
N VAL A 1054 17.08 22.95 -26.74
CA VAL A 1054 17.37 23.42 -25.36
C VAL A 1054 16.11 23.50 -24.49
N GLY A 1055 14.93 23.67 -25.10
CA GLY A 1055 13.66 23.67 -24.39
C GLY A 1055 13.24 25.03 -23.81
N ARG A 1056 12.27 25.01 -22.89
CA ARG A 1056 11.90 26.17 -22.05
C ARG A 1056 12.75 26.13 -20.77
N ARG A 1057 13.37 27.24 -20.39
CA ARG A 1057 14.02 27.35 -19.07
C ARG A 1057 12.96 27.27 -17.97
N LEU A 1058 13.26 26.51 -16.91
CA LEU A 1058 12.53 26.54 -15.65
C LEU A 1058 12.44 27.97 -15.10
N GLN A 1059 11.31 28.33 -14.51
CA GLN A 1059 11.13 29.57 -13.75
C GLN A 1059 10.83 29.22 -12.30
N ILE A 1060 11.65 29.73 -11.39
CA ILE A 1060 11.50 29.64 -9.92
C ILE A 1060 11.42 31.06 -9.33
N HIS A 1061 11.07 31.17 -8.04
CA HIS A 1061 10.81 32.43 -7.33
C HIS A 1061 12.08 33.14 -6.84
#